data_AF-A0A1M6JNC4-F1
#
_entry.id   AF-A0A1M6JNC4-F1
#
_cell.length_a   1.000
_cell.length_b   1.000
_cell.length_c   1.000
_cell.angle_alpha   90.00
_cell.angle_beta   90.00
_cell.angle_gamma   90.00
#
_symmetry.space_group_name_H-M   'P 1'
#
loop_
_entity.id
_entity.type
_entity.pdbx_description
1 polymer ?
#
loop_
_entity_poly.entity_id
_entity_poly.type
_entity_poly.pdbx_seq_one_letter_code
_entity_poly.pdbx_strand_id
1 'polypeptide(L)'
;MQKLVYILLLFSAIAHAQSLDYETITNSKPFKLSGQISASGVYYNSNLNQSREPYTYFLQGVLNVNIYSFSIPISYSFSNQGENLGYQLPFDFNRLSLHPKYKWITGHIGNVNMTFSPYTLNGHQFTGGGIDLAPSGPLKISAMSGRLLRATEDDEDTRTIPAFNRMGYGIKAQYQKERYTLGIIGFYAKDDVNSLTSIPEEKGVLPQENLVVSIEGTAKLGNNFDIQAEYATTAITKDTRAEKINPSAVSPIAFFFNNRASTEYYNALKTRLGYVVGKVNLGLGYERIDPGYETLGAYFFNNDFENITLDVTNTFFKNKLTLALNIGYQRDDLENLKANNTNRTVGSLNATLALSKRLNITGAYSNFSTFTNIKPNQFDEINDSDIFDEQAEDLDYRQLSQTATLTVNYLLSDKKTARQNLVTNYSLNDVFNEQGGIVRLGDASTFHNMNIAHTINFSERNLSINTSINGTYNTIGREESTTWGPTLGIGKRYLEKTLNTRLSASYNSTKSRTSSTNIVNLRATISYILKEKHNFSLNAIQLFRQSNTTDNLSELTATFSYNYAFGLKKPKLNFKKKTKAPKEENDTIKIQYRKYRYENIPKAITPKLIILPEKEGFAHLVTDKKSKLSKLTDQLIETQEKDKKVYKEIALTYLKSLNEYFDFISFYDEKVYEAYLKLIKEAREIDRQIRDEYTVLTGKINSAEEENTEDIERQKILEKRYKAHSKLLKSLLKWNLKPEDIENPNDDIRSFKKQHASKVFEMYQNQASEKTIIEYIEIRLADLFHKVLDE
;
A
#
# COMPACT_ATOMS: atom_id res chain seq x y z
N MET A 1 -53.80 13.78 11.61
CA MET A 1 -53.01 14.80 10.85
C MET A 1 -53.01 16.18 11.51
N GLN A 2 -54.15 16.84 11.79
CA GLN A 2 -54.16 18.20 12.35
C GLN A 2 -53.36 18.35 13.67
N LYS A 3 -53.42 17.38 14.60
CA LYS A 3 -52.69 17.45 15.88
C LYS A 3 -51.15 17.36 15.77
N LEU A 4 -50.62 16.74 14.71
CA LEU A 4 -49.16 16.63 14.48
C LEU A 4 -48.60 17.91 13.80
N VAL A 5 -49.42 18.54 12.96
CA VAL A 5 -49.09 19.83 12.31
C VAL A 5 -49.01 20.96 13.34
N TYR A 6 -49.85 20.95 14.39
CA TYR A 6 -49.75 21.92 15.48
C TYR A 6 -48.46 21.79 16.31
N ILE A 7 -47.90 20.58 16.44
CA ILE A 7 -46.62 20.36 17.13
C ILE A 7 -45.44 20.83 16.27
N LEU A 8 -45.52 20.66 14.94
CA LEU A 8 -44.52 21.19 14.00
C LEU A 8 -44.53 22.72 13.91
N LEU A 9 -45.72 23.35 14.01
CA LEU A 9 -45.89 24.81 14.03
C LEU A 9 -45.45 25.46 15.35
N LEU A 10 -45.39 24.72 16.46
CA LEU A 10 -44.84 25.23 17.73
C LEU A 10 -43.31 25.27 17.74
N PHE A 11 -42.63 24.52 16.86
CA PHE A 11 -41.17 24.54 16.74
C PHE A 11 -40.62 25.73 15.93
N SER A 12 -41.43 26.43 15.13
CA SER A 12 -40.99 27.61 14.39
C SER A 12 -40.82 28.86 15.28
N ALA A 13 -41.37 28.85 16.50
CA ALA A 13 -41.29 29.96 17.45
C ALA A 13 -39.97 30.03 18.26
N ILE A 14 -39.06 29.04 18.12
CA ILE A 14 -37.73 29.02 18.77
C ILE A 14 -36.61 29.09 17.72
N ALA A 15 -36.82 29.87 16.65
CA ALA A 15 -35.73 30.26 15.76
C ALA A 15 -34.91 31.36 16.43
N HIS A 16 -33.99 30.99 17.33
CA HIS A 16 -32.95 31.91 17.77
C HIS A 16 -32.20 32.44 16.54
N ALA A 17 -32.12 33.77 16.42
CA ALA A 17 -31.35 34.45 15.39
C ALA A 17 -29.93 33.87 15.34
N GLN A 18 -29.60 33.19 14.25
CA GLN A 18 -28.27 32.61 14.08
C GLN A 18 -27.27 33.76 13.88
N SER A 19 -26.25 33.84 14.72
CA SER A 19 -25.11 34.73 14.46
C SER A 19 -24.46 34.29 13.14
N LEU A 20 -24.47 35.18 12.13
CA LEU A 20 -23.58 35.04 10.99
C LEU A 20 -22.15 35.14 11.54
N ASP A 21 -21.37 34.08 11.35
CA ASP A 21 -19.96 34.08 11.71
C ASP A 21 -19.20 34.93 10.67
N TYR A 22 -19.12 36.23 10.97
CA TYR A 22 -18.58 37.24 10.07
C TYR A 22 -17.09 37.01 9.77
N GLU A 23 -16.39 36.32 10.67
CA GLU A 23 -14.96 36.05 10.60
C GLU A 23 -14.61 34.90 9.63
N THR A 24 -15.48 33.89 9.51
CA THR A 24 -15.33 32.86 8.47
C THR A 24 -15.77 33.33 7.08
N ILE A 25 -16.71 34.27 7.00
CA ILE A 25 -17.16 34.85 5.72
C ILE A 25 -16.09 35.79 5.13
N THR A 26 -15.43 36.61 5.95
CA THR A 26 -14.38 37.54 5.49
C THR A 26 -13.07 36.85 5.10
N ASN A 27 -12.72 35.71 5.72
CA ASN A 27 -11.49 34.97 5.44
C ASN A 27 -11.63 33.87 4.36
N SER A 28 -12.85 33.50 3.95
CA SER A 28 -13.08 32.45 2.95
C SER A 28 -13.08 33.02 1.52
N LYS A 29 -12.63 32.23 0.53
CA LYS A 29 -12.78 32.62 -0.86
C LYS A 29 -14.27 32.67 -1.21
N PRO A 30 -14.77 33.75 -1.85
CA PRO A 30 -16.21 33.96 -2.05
C PRO A 30 -16.87 32.85 -2.89
N PHE A 31 -16.11 32.24 -3.80
CA PHE A 31 -16.58 31.15 -4.63
C PHE A 31 -15.45 30.13 -4.89
N LYS A 32 -15.73 28.85 -4.67
CA LYS A 32 -14.84 27.74 -5.05
C LYS A 32 -15.65 26.63 -5.70
N LEU A 33 -15.34 26.37 -6.95
CA LEU A 33 -15.91 25.28 -7.71
C LEU A 33 -14.91 24.12 -7.80
N SER A 34 -15.36 22.91 -7.48
CA SER A 34 -14.58 21.68 -7.61
C SER A 34 -15.48 20.53 -8.01
N GLY A 35 -14.92 19.45 -8.54
CA GLY A 35 -15.76 18.33 -8.95
C GLY A 35 -15.08 17.40 -9.92
N GLN A 36 -15.85 16.42 -10.38
CA GLN A 36 -15.47 15.47 -11.40
C GLN A 36 -16.61 15.33 -12.40
N ILE A 37 -16.29 15.47 -13.68
CA ILE A 37 -17.18 15.14 -14.80
C ILE A 37 -16.63 13.86 -15.41
N SER A 38 -17.49 12.89 -15.68
CA SER A 38 -17.13 11.67 -16.38
C SER A 38 -18.13 11.36 -17.49
N ALA A 39 -17.60 11.09 -18.66
CA ALA A 39 -18.36 10.69 -19.84
C ALA A 39 -17.76 9.40 -20.37
N SER A 40 -18.56 8.38 -20.62
CA SER A 40 -18.10 7.14 -21.22
C SER A 40 -19.05 6.65 -22.29
N GLY A 41 -18.50 6.19 -23.41
CA GLY A 41 -19.22 5.52 -24.48
C GLY A 41 -18.78 4.06 -24.56
N VAL A 42 -19.72 3.15 -24.73
CA VAL A 42 -19.50 1.73 -24.95
C VAL A 42 -20.00 1.41 -26.35
N TYR A 43 -19.08 1.00 -27.21
CA TYR A 43 -19.37 0.42 -28.51
C TYR A 43 -19.34 -1.10 -28.40
N TYR A 44 -20.35 -1.76 -28.98
CA TYR A 44 -20.48 -3.20 -29.00
C TYR A 44 -20.79 -3.69 -30.41
N ASN A 45 -20.10 -4.74 -30.83
CA ASN A 45 -20.38 -5.42 -32.09
C ASN A 45 -20.15 -6.93 -31.92
N SER A 46 -21.06 -7.72 -32.49
CA SER A 46 -21.02 -9.18 -32.48
C SER A 46 -21.55 -9.71 -33.80
N ASN A 47 -21.01 -10.83 -34.27
CA ASN A 47 -21.52 -11.53 -35.45
C ASN A 47 -22.77 -12.38 -35.15
N LEU A 48 -23.03 -12.73 -33.88
CA LEU A 48 -24.16 -13.57 -33.48
C LEU A 48 -25.14 -12.83 -32.55
N ASN A 49 -24.65 -12.00 -31.63
CA ASN A 49 -25.48 -11.36 -30.60
C ASN A 49 -25.90 -9.94 -31.02
N GLN A 50 -26.98 -9.82 -31.78
CA GLN A 50 -27.48 -8.54 -32.31
C GLN A 50 -28.46 -7.80 -31.37
N SER A 51 -28.96 -8.45 -30.31
CA SER A 51 -29.96 -7.88 -29.39
C SER A 51 -29.42 -6.80 -28.44
N ARG A 52 -28.11 -6.52 -28.47
CA ARG A 52 -27.48 -5.49 -27.64
C ARG A 52 -27.26 -4.23 -28.48
N GLU A 53 -27.70 -3.10 -27.94
CA GLU A 53 -27.49 -1.79 -28.54
C GLU A 53 -26.01 -1.57 -28.94
N PRO A 54 -25.74 -1.21 -30.21
CA PRO A 54 -24.38 -1.01 -30.70
C PRO A 54 -23.62 0.10 -29.98
N TYR A 55 -24.33 1.08 -29.40
CA TYR A 55 -23.73 2.21 -28.70
C TYR A 55 -24.54 2.66 -27.48
N THR A 56 -23.89 2.68 -26.32
CA THR A 56 -24.45 3.23 -25.07
C THR A 56 -23.53 4.31 -24.52
N TYR A 57 -24.09 5.41 -24.01
CA TYR A 57 -23.33 6.44 -23.32
C TYR A 57 -23.76 6.58 -21.86
N PHE A 58 -22.81 7.01 -21.03
CA PHE A 58 -23.01 7.35 -19.62
C PHE A 58 -22.34 8.69 -19.35
N LEU A 59 -23.10 9.65 -18.87
CA LEU A 59 -22.64 10.97 -18.47
C LEU A 59 -22.95 11.14 -16.99
N GLN A 60 -21.92 11.07 -16.14
CA GLN A 60 -22.08 11.12 -14.69
C GLN A 60 -21.03 12.01 -14.04
N GLY A 61 -21.30 12.56 -12.88
CA GLY A 61 -20.34 13.44 -12.22
C GLY A 61 -20.84 14.02 -10.91
N VAL A 62 -19.93 14.70 -10.22
CA VAL A 62 -20.21 15.43 -8.99
C VAL A 62 -19.61 16.83 -9.10
N LEU A 63 -20.44 17.85 -8.99
CA LEU A 63 -20.07 19.26 -8.93
C LEU A 63 -20.22 19.75 -7.49
N ASN A 64 -19.12 20.15 -6.86
CA ASN A 64 -19.11 20.75 -5.53
C ASN A 64 -18.95 22.26 -5.66
N VAL A 65 -20.05 22.98 -5.43
CA VAL A 65 -20.09 24.45 -5.42
C VAL A 65 -19.95 24.92 -3.96
N ASN A 66 -18.87 25.60 -3.63
CA ASN A 66 -18.72 26.22 -2.31
C ASN A 66 -18.84 27.75 -2.43
N ILE A 67 -19.76 28.34 -1.69
CA ILE A 67 -20.03 29.78 -1.64
C ILE A 67 -19.95 30.19 -0.16
N TYR A 68 -18.85 30.83 0.25
CA TYR A 68 -18.55 31.08 1.66
C TYR A 68 -18.67 29.79 2.52
N SER A 69 -19.61 29.75 3.46
CA SER A 69 -19.89 28.60 4.35
C SER A 69 -20.92 27.61 3.78
N PHE A 70 -21.52 27.89 2.61
CA PHE A 70 -22.42 26.98 1.91
C PHE A 70 -21.63 26.04 1.01
N SER A 71 -21.97 24.76 1.03
CA SER A 71 -21.43 23.74 0.13
C SER A 71 -22.56 23.01 -0.55
N ILE A 72 -22.59 22.98 -1.87
CA ILE A 72 -23.64 22.34 -2.66
C ILE A 72 -22.98 21.30 -3.57
N PRO A 73 -22.80 20.05 -3.09
CA PRO A 73 -22.55 18.90 -3.94
C PRO A 73 -23.79 18.62 -4.81
N ILE A 74 -23.58 18.52 -6.12
CA ILE A 74 -24.58 18.20 -7.13
C ILE A 74 -24.08 16.95 -7.84
N SER A 75 -24.80 15.84 -7.73
CA SER A 75 -24.51 14.61 -8.48
C SER A 75 -25.50 14.43 -9.61
N TYR A 76 -25.01 14.00 -10.76
CA TYR A 76 -25.86 13.66 -11.90
C TYR A 76 -25.39 12.34 -12.54
N SER A 77 -26.32 11.63 -13.16
CA SER A 77 -26.07 10.42 -13.93
C SER A 77 -27.12 10.33 -15.04
N PHE A 78 -26.66 10.37 -16.30
CA PHE A 78 -27.50 10.30 -17.49
C PHE A 78 -27.02 9.19 -18.42
N SER A 79 -27.96 8.45 -19.02
CA SER A 79 -27.68 7.42 -20.02
C SER A 79 -28.84 7.26 -20.99
N ASN A 80 -28.54 6.89 -22.24
CA ASN A 80 -29.56 6.47 -23.20
C ASN A 80 -30.06 5.03 -22.99
N GLN A 81 -29.50 4.29 -22.03
CA GLN A 81 -29.91 2.91 -21.80
C GLN A 81 -31.39 2.80 -21.42
N GLY A 82 -31.91 3.74 -20.62
CA GLY A 82 -33.29 3.72 -20.14
C GLY A 82 -34.34 3.94 -21.25
N GLU A 83 -34.09 4.87 -22.18
CA GLU A 83 -34.98 5.13 -23.32
C GLU A 83 -35.00 3.95 -24.32
N ASN A 84 -33.89 3.20 -24.38
CA ASN A 84 -33.73 2.09 -25.31
C ASN A 84 -34.22 0.73 -24.77
N LEU A 85 -34.86 0.68 -23.58
CA LEU A 85 -35.36 -0.57 -23.01
C LEU A 85 -36.59 -1.10 -23.75
N GLY A 86 -37.45 -0.21 -24.24
CA GLY A 86 -38.71 -0.56 -24.89
C GLY A 86 -39.78 -1.12 -23.94
N TYR A 87 -39.62 -0.98 -22.63
CA TYR A 87 -40.59 -1.32 -21.57
C TYR A 87 -40.50 -0.32 -20.41
N GLN A 88 -41.50 -0.29 -19.53
CA GLN A 88 -41.59 0.71 -18.46
C GLN A 88 -41.14 0.19 -17.10
N LEU A 89 -40.47 1.04 -16.34
CA LEU A 89 -40.03 0.78 -14.97
C LEU A 89 -40.52 1.89 -14.02
N PRO A 90 -40.80 1.56 -12.75
CA PRO A 90 -41.33 2.51 -11.76
C PRO A 90 -40.26 3.44 -11.17
N PHE A 91 -39.05 3.45 -11.73
CA PHE A 91 -37.92 4.29 -11.31
C PHE A 91 -37.19 4.89 -12.51
N ASP A 92 -36.52 6.03 -12.28
CA ASP A 92 -35.80 6.76 -13.32
C ASP A 92 -34.31 6.35 -13.39
N PHE A 93 -33.81 6.10 -14.60
CA PHE A 93 -32.39 5.85 -14.88
C PHE A 93 -31.55 7.12 -14.78
N ASN A 94 -32.13 8.23 -15.23
CA ASN A 94 -31.52 9.54 -15.24
C ASN A 94 -31.76 10.21 -13.89
N ARG A 95 -30.68 10.61 -13.22
CA ARG A 95 -30.73 11.09 -11.83
C ARG A 95 -30.02 12.42 -11.69
N LEU A 96 -30.62 13.30 -10.90
CA LEU A 96 -30.02 14.54 -10.45
C LEU A 96 -30.29 14.70 -8.95
N SER A 97 -29.23 14.92 -8.19
CA SER A 97 -29.29 15.05 -6.74
C SER A 97 -28.48 16.26 -6.28
N LEU A 98 -29.04 17.05 -5.38
CA LEU A 98 -28.40 18.22 -4.79
C LEU A 98 -28.35 18.06 -3.28
N HIS A 99 -27.20 18.33 -2.67
CA HIS A 99 -26.97 18.15 -1.23
C HIS A 99 -26.52 19.43 -0.52
N PRO A 100 -27.29 20.54 -0.59
CA PRO A 100 -26.86 21.81 -0.02
C PRO A 100 -26.62 21.69 1.49
N LYS A 101 -25.41 22.07 1.92
CA LYS A 101 -24.94 22.00 3.29
C LYS A 101 -24.58 23.39 3.78
N TYR A 102 -25.09 23.73 4.96
CA TYR A 102 -24.74 24.94 5.69
C TYR A 102 -24.60 24.62 7.17
N LYS A 103 -23.39 24.81 7.72
CA LYS A 103 -23.05 24.48 9.11
C LYS A 103 -23.44 23.01 9.43
N TRP A 104 -24.43 22.83 10.31
CA TRP A 104 -24.95 21.54 10.78
C TRP A 104 -26.18 21.04 10.01
N ILE A 105 -26.64 21.78 9.00
CA ILE A 105 -27.81 21.47 8.18
C ILE A 105 -27.32 20.92 6.83
N THR A 106 -27.81 19.76 6.42
CA THR A 106 -27.62 19.20 5.08
C THR A 106 -28.99 18.92 4.48
N GLY A 107 -29.33 19.57 3.36
CA GLY A 107 -30.51 19.24 2.57
C GLY A 107 -30.17 18.17 1.53
N HIS A 108 -31.17 17.44 1.08
CA HIS A 108 -31.12 16.42 0.04
C HIS A 108 -32.28 16.71 -0.90
N ILE A 109 -32.05 16.93 -2.20
CA ILE A 109 -33.08 17.37 -3.14
C ILE A 109 -32.89 16.62 -4.47
N GLY A 110 -33.99 16.17 -5.07
CA GLY A 110 -33.98 15.47 -6.36
C GLY A 110 -34.11 13.96 -6.17
N ASN A 111 -33.39 13.17 -6.97
CA ASN A 111 -33.36 11.71 -6.83
C ASN A 111 -32.29 11.33 -5.80
N VAL A 112 -32.71 11.07 -4.57
CA VAL A 112 -31.81 10.79 -3.44
C VAL A 112 -32.19 9.47 -2.76
N ASN A 113 -31.32 8.99 -1.89
CA ASN A 113 -31.65 7.91 -0.97
C ASN A 113 -31.20 8.31 0.44
N MET A 114 -31.85 7.73 1.44
CA MET A 114 -31.48 7.84 2.84
C MET A 114 -31.63 6.46 3.49
N THR A 115 -30.85 6.22 4.55
CA THR A 115 -30.93 4.98 5.34
C THR A 115 -31.07 5.35 6.80
N PHE A 116 -32.17 4.91 7.40
CA PHE A 116 -32.44 5.10 8.83
C PHE A 116 -32.10 3.84 9.61
N SER A 117 -32.65 2.68 9.23
CA SER A 117 -32.24 1.39 9.75
C SER A 117 -32.60 0.26 8.76
N PRO A 118 -32.02 -0.94 8.90
CA PRO A 118 -32.35 -2.07 8.04
C PRO A 118 -33.84 -2.42 8.06
N TYR A 119 -34.53 -2.16 9.17
CA TYR A 119 -35.94 -2.53 9.40
C TYR A 119 -36.95 -1.44 9.05
N THR A 120 -36.50 -0.24 8.67
CA THR A 120 -37.35 0.93 8.38
C THR A 120 -37.15 1.43 6.95
N LEU A 121 -36.54 2.61 6.76
CA LEU A 121 -36.09 3.10 5.47
C LEU A 121 -34.64 2.65 5.25
N ASN A 122 -34.41 1.81 4.24
CA ASN A 122 -33.11 1.22 3.97
C ASN A 122 -32.66 1.45 2.51
N GLY A 123 -32.22 2.67 2.21
CA GLY A 123 -31.59 2.99 0.93
C GLY A 123 -32.53 2.98 -0.28
N HIS A 124 -33.85 2.87 -0.07
CA HIS A 124 -34.85 3.01 -1.12
C HIS A 124 -34.75 4.40 -1.74
N GLN A 125 -34.62 4.48 -3.05
CA GLN A 125 -34.50 5.76 -3.73
C GLN A 125 -35.85 6.46 -3.74
N PHE A 126 -35.81 7.79 -3.62
CA PHE A 126 -37.00 8.63 -3.74
C PHE A 126 -36.68 9.91 -4.51
N THR A 127 -37.69 10.41 -5.21
CA THR A 127 -37.67 11.74 -5.84
C THR A 127 -38.38 12.72 -4.91
N GLY A 128 -37.64 13.61 -4.28
CA GLY A 128 -38.20 14.54 -3.30
C GLY A 128 -37.16 15.31 -2.52
N GLY A 129 -37.42 15.48 -1.22
CA GLY A 129 -36.59 16.25 -0.30
C GLY A 129 -36.26 15.47 0.97
N GLY A 130 -35.05 15.66 1.48
CA GLY A 130 -34.60 15.16 2.79
C GLY A 130 -33.74 16.20 3.49
N ILE A 131 -33.57 16.03 4.79
CA ILE A 131 -32.75 16.92 5.62
C ILE A 131 -32.06 16.12 6.72
N ASP A 132 -30.77 16.40 6.93
CA ASP A 132 -29.98 15.93 8.05
C ASP A 132 -29.54 17.14 8.89
N LEU A 133 -29.94 17.14 10.16
CA LEU A 133 -29.60 18.13 11.17
C LEU A 133 -28.67 17.50 12.18
N ALA A 134 -27.42 17.96 12.23
CA ALA A 134 -26.39 17.47 13.15
C ALA A 134 -25.72 18.64 13.89
N PRO A 135 -26.45 19.36 14.77
CA PRO A 135 -25.88 20.44 15.58
C PRO A 135 -24.73 19.93 16.46
N SER A 136 -23.94 20.83 17.04
CA SER A 136 -22.81 20.48 17.91
C SER A 136 -23.22 19.72 19.19
N GLY A 137 -24.50 19.78 19.56
CA GLY A 137 -25.06 19.03 20.67
C GLY A 137 -25.27 17.53 20.37
N PRO A 138 -25.80 16.78 21.35
CA PRO A 138 -26.00 15.35 21.22
C PRO A 138 -27.18 14.97 20.30
N LEU A 139 -28.11 15.88 20.03
CA LEU A 139 -29.31 15.60 19.24
C LEU A 139 -29.01 15.70 17.74
N LYS A 140 -29.36 14.66 16.99
CA LYS A 140 -29.32 14.59 15.52
C LYS A 140 -30.69 14.21 15.00
N ILE A 141 -31.14 14.86 13.93
CA ILE A 141 -32.46 14.61 13.32
C ILE A 141 -32.29 14.47 11.82
N SER A 142 -32.82 13.40 11.26
CA SER A 142 -32.92 13.18 9.82
C SER A 142 -34.38 13.06 9.44
N ALA A 143 -34.81 13.64 8.31
CA ALA A 143 -36.16 13.49 7.81
C ALA A 143 -36.18 13.44 6.28
N MET A 144 -37.20 12.80 5.72
CA MET A 144 -37.39 12.65 4.28
C MET A 144 -38.87 12.72 3.90
N SER A 145 -39.14 13.21 2.70
CA SER A 145 -40.45 13.20 2.05
C SER A 145 -40.26 13.13 0.53
N GLY A 146 -40.89 12.16 -0.13
CA GLY A 146 -40.78 12.06 -1.59
C GLY A 146 -41.47 10.85 -2.20
N ARG A 147 -41.44 10.80 -3.53
CA ARG A 147 -41.99 9.70 -4.32
C ARG A 147 -41.01 8.54 -4.38
N LEU A 148 -41.41 7.39 -3.85
CA LEU A 148 -40.64 6.14 -3.86
C LEU A 148 -40.82 5.37 -5.18
N LEU A 149 -42.05 5.32 -5.69
CA LEU A 149 -42.39 4.66 -6.95
C LEU A 149 -43.20 5.61 -7.83
N ARG A 150 -42.90 5.62 -9.13
CA ARG A 150 -43.71 6.31 -10.14
C ARG A 150 -44.83 5.39 -10.61
N ALA A 151 -46.02 5.96 -10.80
CA ALA A 151 -47.12 5.27 -11.47
C ALA A 151 -46.66 4.74 -12.83
N THR A 152 -46.82 3.43 -13.02
CA THR A 152 -46.47 2.71 -14.24
C THR A 152 -47.65 1.83 -14.60
N GLU A 153 -48.28 2.12 -15.74
CA GLU A 153 -49.43 1.37 -16.23
C GLU A 153 -49.01 0.01 -16.75
N ASP A 154 -49.96 -0.91 -16.79
CA ASP A 154 -49.77 -2.17 -17.49
C ASP A 154 -49.94 -1.95 -19.01
N ASP A 155 -48.87 -2.12 -19.77
CA ASP A 155 -48.86 -2.03 -21.23
C ASP A 155 -48.81 -3.40 -21.92
N GLU A 156 -49.16 -4.47 -21.19
CA GLU A 156 -49.14 -5.87 -21.62
C GLU A 156 -47.74 -6.41 -21.97
N ASP A 157 -46.67 -5.61 -21.85
CA ASP A 157 -45.30 -6.10 -21.93
C ASP A 157 -44.96 -6.87 -20.63
N THR A 158 -44.52 -8.11 -20.78
CA THR A 158 -44.14 -8.97 -19.65
C THR A 158 -42.93 -8.45 -18.88
N ARG A 159 -42.17 -7.51 -19.45
CA ARG A 159 -41.01 -6.85 -18.84
C ARG A 159 -41.39 -5.56 -18.09
N THR A 160 -42.56 -4.99 -18.36
CA THR A 160 -43.07 -3.82 -17.63
C THR A 160 -43.46 -4.22 -16.21
N ILE A 161 -43.04 -3.40 -15.24
CA ILE A 161 -43.38 -3.60 -13.82
C ILE A 161 -44.44 -2.57 -13.44
N PRO A 162 -45.74 -2.91 -13.49
CA PRO A 162 -46.80 -2.00 -13.09
C PRO A 162 -46.71 -1.69 -11.59
N ALA A 163 -46.93 -0.42 -11.24
CA ALA A 163 -46.85 0.03 -9.86
C ALA A 163 -47.66 1.32 -9.65
N PHE A 164 -48.26 1.47 -8.48
CA PHE A 164 -48.90 2.73 -8.08
C PHE A 164 -47.86 3.83 -7.79
N ASN A 165 -48.31 5.08 -7.84
CA ASN A 165 -47.53 6.20 -7.33
C ASN A 165 -47.43 6.11 -5.80
N ARG A 166 -46.22 5.82 -5.30
CA ARG A 166 -45.96 5.63 -3.86
C ARG A 166 -45.26 6.84 -3.27
N MET A 167 -45.86 7.44 -2.24
CA MET A 167 -45.23 8.51 -1.46
C MET A 167 -44.73 7.98 -0.14
N GLY A 168 -43.49 8.32 0.22
CA GLY A 168 -42.83 7.96 1.47
C GLY A 168 -42.49 9.19 2.31
N TYR A 169 -42.54 9.03 3.62
CA TYR A 169 -42.21 10.01 4.63
C TYR A 169 -41.45 9.32 5.75
N GLY A 170 -40.42 9.95 6.29
CA GLY A 170 -39.67 9.34 7.38
C GLY A 170 -38.97 10.37 8.25
N ILE A 171 -38.76 10.00 9.51
CA ILE A 171 -38.02 10.78 10.48
C ILE A 171 -37.19 9.86 11.37
N LYS A 172 -35.98 10.28 11.69
CA LYS A 172 -35.07 9.62 12.61
C LYS A 172 -34.52 10.67 13.57
N ALA A 173 -34.76 10.50 14.86
CA ALA A 173 -34.20 11.35 15.90
C ALA A 173 -33.25 10.53 16.76
N GLN A 174 -31.99 10.97 16.87
CA GLN A 174 -30.95 10.30 17.65
C GLN A 174 -30.37 11.23 18.69
N TYR A 175 -30.17 10.73 19.90
CA TYR A 175 -29.41 11.36 20.95
C TYR A 175 -28.08 10.62 21.14
N GLN A 176 -26.99 11.21 20.67
CA GLN A 176 -25.65 10.64 20.63
C GLN A 176 -24.70 11.34 21.60
N LYS A 177 -24.11 10.57 22.52
CA LYS A 177 -22.98 10.95 23.37
C LYS A 177 -21.80 9.98 23.15
N GLU A 178 -20.67 10.23 23.80
CA GLU A 178 -19.46 9.40 23.65
C GLU A 178 -19.67 7.92 24.04
N ARG A 179 -20.50 7.66 25.07
CA ARG A 179 -20.73 6.32 25.61
C ARG A 179 -22.04 5.68 25.18
N TYR A 180 -23.02 6.43 24.71
CA TYR A 180 -24.30 5.87 24.31
C TYR A 180 -24.96 6.66 23.18
N THR A 181 -25.73 5.97 22.37
CA THR A 181 -26.61 6.52 21.35
C THR A 181 -27.99 5.91 21.55
N LEU A 182 -29.03 6.73 21.54
CA LEU A 182 -30.43 6.30 21.55
C LEU A 182 -31.11 6.91 20.33
N GLY A 183 -31.89 6.14 19.58
CA GLY A 183 -32.56 6.56 18.37
C GLY A 183 -34.02 6.13 18.36
N ILE A 184 -34.88 6.98 17.81
CA ILE A 184 -36.27 6.66 17.46
C ILE A 184 -36.45 6.97 15.98
N ILE A 185 -37.06 6.05 15.26
CA ILE A 185 -37.28 6.12 13.82
C ILE A 185 -38.76 5.91 13.56
N GLY A 186 -39.33 6.71 12.66
CA GLY A 186 -40.65 6.51 12.08
C GLY A 186 -40.58 6.59 10.56
N PHE A 187 -41.22 5.66 9.87
CA PHE A 187 -41.32 5.65 8.42
C PHE A 187 -42.74 5.31 8.00
N TYR A 188 -43.30 6.05 7.05
CA TYR A 188 -44.64 5.87 6.53
C TYR A 188 -44.62 5.95 5.01
N ALA A 189 -45.30 5.02 4.34
CA ALA A 189 -45.45 5.05 2.89
C ALA A 189 -46.86 4.64 2.48
N LYS A 190 -47.35 5.20 1.38
CA LYS A 190 -48.69 4.93 0.87
C LYS A 190 -48.78 5.07 -0.65
N ASP A 191 -49.52 4.16 -1.25
CA ASP A 191 -49.92 4.20 -2.65
C ASP A 191 -51.15 5.06 -2.89
N ASP A 192 -51.13 5.80 -3.99
CA ASP A 192 -52.30 6.53 -4.48
C ASP A 192 -53.16 5.60 -5.37
N VAL A 193 -54.32 5.21 -4.87
CA VAL A 193 -55.27 4.32 -5.55
C VAL A 193 -55.70 4.86 -6.92
N ASN A 194 -55.69 6.19 -7.11
CA ASN A 194 -56.15 6.82 -8.35
C ASN A 194 -55.01 7.08 -9.35
N SER A 195 -53.79 6.57 -9.10
CA SER A 195 -52.65 6.84 -9.97
C SER A 195 -52.58 5.98 -11.22
N LEU A 196 -53.35 4.89 -11.27
CA LEU A 196 -53.47 3.98 -12.41
C LEU A 196 -54.89 4.07 -12.97
N THR A 197 -54.99 3.98 -14.30
CA THR A 197 -56.25 3.99 -15.04
C THR A 197 -56.89 2.61 -15.08
N SER A 198 -56.08 1.55 -15.16
CA SER A 198 -56.52 0.15 -15.01
C SER A 198 -55.62 -0.53 -13.99
N ILE A 199 -56.22 -1.19 -12.99
CA ILE A 199 -55.46 -1.92 -11.96
C ILE A 199 -55.28 -3.35 -12.47
N PRO A 200 -54.04 -3.80 -12.75
CA PRO A 200 -53.78 -5.17 -13.20
C PRO A 200 -53.86 -6.11 -11.99
N GLU A 201 -55.08 -6.41 -11.54
CA GLU A 201 -55.31 -7.29 -10.38
C GLU A 201 -54.76 -8.70 -10.64
N GLU A 202 -54.80 -9.17 -11.89
CA GLU A 202 -54.20 -10.43 -12.33
C GLU A 202 -52.67 -10.50 -12.10
N LYS A 203 -51.99 -9.35 -12.05
CA LYS A 203 -50.55 -9.23 -11.73
C LYS A 203 -50.29 -8.99 -10.24
N GLY A 204 -51.33 -9.05 -9.39
CA GLY A 204 -51.21 -8.89 -7.94
C GLY A 204 -50.83 -7.47 -7.47
N VAL A 205 -51.00 -6.46 -8.32
CA VAL A 205 -50.65 -5.06 -7.98
C VAL A 205 -51.80 -4.42 -7.21
N LEU A 206 -51.71 -4.41 -5.89
CA LEU A 206 -52.69 -3.80 -4.98
C LEU A 206 -52.13 -2.53 -4.33
N PRO A 207 -52.96 -1.51 -4.04
CA PRO A 207 -52.48 -0.27 -3.44
C PRO A 207 -52.23 -0.46 -1.94
N GLN A 208 -50.98 -0.29 -1.49
CA GLN A 208 -50.53 -0.59 -0.13
C GLN A 208 -50.34 0.66 0.75
N GLU A 209 -50.37 0.48 2.06
CA GLU A 209 -50.03 1.50 3.06
C GLU A 209 -49.18 0.86 4.18
N ASN A 210 -48.15 1.54 4.64
CA ASN A 210 -47.22 0.99 5.63
C ASN A 210 -46.75 2.06 6.63
N LEU A 211 -46.69 1.69 7.91
CA LEU A 211 -46.11 2.50 8.98
C LEU A 211 -45.16 1.63 9.80
N VAL A 212 -43.92 2.09 9.95
CA VAL A 212 -42.88 1.42 10.73
C VAL A 212 -42.37 2.36 11.82
N VAL A 213 -42.24 1.86 13.03
CA VAL A 213 -41.58 2.56 14.15
C VAL A 213 -40.46 1.68 14.68
N SER A 214 -39.27 2.26 14.87
CA SER A 214 -38.10 1.56 15.43
C SER A 214 -37.47 2.37 16.55
N ILE A 215 -36.97 1.67 17.57
CA ILE A 215 -36.14 2.22 18.64
C ILE A 215 -34.80 1.50 18.59
N GLU A 216 -33.71 2.24 18.52
CA GLU A 216 -32.35 1.72 18.47
C GLU A 216 -31.49 2.30 19.60
N GLY A 217 -30.52 1.52 20.05
CA GLY A 217 -29.65 1.86 21.16
C GLY A 217 -28.27 1.27 20.98
N THR A 218 -27.24 2.03 21.34
CA THR A 218 -25.87 1.53 21.49
C THR A 218 -25.31 2.07 22.79
N ALA A 219 -24.67 1.23 23.60
CA ALA A 219 -24.05 1.63 24.85
C ALA A 219 -22.69 0.95 25.04
N LYS A 220 -21.66 1.74 25.31
CA LYS A 220 -20.33 1.27 25.75
C LYS A 220 -20.31 1.15 27.26
N LEU A 221 -20.16 -0.08 27.75
CA LEU A 221 -20.13 -0.43 29.16
C LEU A 221 -18.67 -0.63 29.58
N GLY A 222 -18.09 0.41 30.19
CA GLY A 222 -16.66 0.44 30.49
C GLY A 222 -15.81 0.52 29.21
N ASN A 223 -14.62 -0.09 29.23
CA ASN A 223 -13.68 -0.07 28.10
C ASN A 223 -13.75 -1.32 27.22
N ASN A 224 -14.47 -2.35 27.67
CA ASN A 224 -14.35 -3.69 27.12
C ASN A 224 -15.67 -4.24 26.58
N PHE A 225 -16.83 -3.69 26.97
CA PHE A 225 -18.13 -4.17 26.53
C PHE A 225 -18.86 -3.11 25.70
N ASP A 226 -19.55 -3.55 24.66
CA ASP A 226 -20.54 -2.74 23.95
C ASP A 226 -21.82 -3.54 23.72
N ILE A 227 -22.97 -2.89 23.88
CA ILE A 227 -24.28 -3.46 23.61
C ILE A 227 -24.94 -2.62 22.52
N GLN A 228 -25.52 -3.29 21.54
CA GLN A 228 -26.35 -2.70 20.50
C GLN A 228 -27.70 -3.42 20.50
N ALA A 229 -28.79 -2.66 20.40
CA ALA A 229 -30.14 -3.21 20.33
C ALA A 229 -30.99 -2.35 19.40
N GLU A 230 -31.85 -2.98 18.60
CA GLU A 230 -32.87 -2.33 17.80
C GLU A 230 -34.15 -3.17 17.86
N TYR A 231 -35.28 -2.52 18.10
CA TYR A 231 -36.60 -3.14 18.02
C TYR A 231 -37.47 -2.30 17.09
N ALA A 232 -38.03 -2.94 16.06
CA ALA A 232 -38.89 -2.33 15.07
C ALA A 232 -40.24 -3.04 15.02
N THR A 233 -41.30 -2.27 14.80
CA THR A 233 -42.66 -2.78 14.58
C THR A 233 -43.24 -2.14 13.33
N THR A 234 -43.87 -2.95 12.49
CA THR A 234 -44.46 -2.55 11.22
C THR A 234 -45.96 -2.84 11.23
N ALA A 235 -46.74 -1.89 10.74
CA ALA A 235 -48.13 -2.06 10.36
C ALA A 235 -48.22 -1.93 8.84
N ILE A 236 -48.73 -2.94 8.16
CA ILE A 236 -48.84 -2.96 6.70
C ILE A 236 -50.25 -3.34 6.29
N THR A 237 -50.85 -2.51 5.45
CA THR A 237 -52.14 -2.75 4.80
C THR A 237 -51.86 -3.21 3.38
N LYS A 238 -52.26 -4.44 3.03
CA LYS A 238 -52.02 -5.02 1.70
C LYS A 238 -52.96 -4.46 0.61
N ASP A 239 -54.15 -4.00 0.99
CA ASP A 239 -55.06 -3.29 0.09
C ASP A 239 -55.77 -2.13 0.81
N THR A 240 -55.46 -0.90 0.42
CA THR A 240 -56.06 0.33 0.96
C THR A 240 -57.53 0.54 0.59
N ARG A 241 -58.10 -0.28 -0.29
CA ARG A 241 -59.53 -0.30 -0.63
C ARG A 241 -60.35 -1.12 0.38
N ALA A 242 -59.71 -2.01 1.15
CA ALA A 242 -60.36 -2.86 2.14
C ALA A 242 -61.10 -2.04 3.22
N GLU A 243 -62.15 -2.63 3.81
CA GLU A 243 -62.98 -1.99 4.83
C GLU A 243 -62.14 -1.53 6.03
N LYS A 244 -62.43 -0.33 6.54
CA LYS A 244 -61.77 0.19 7.75
C LYS A 244 -62.32 -0.53 8.97
N ILE A 245 -61.43 -1.05 9.79
CA ILE A 245 -61.78 -1.73 11.04
C ILE A 245 -61.27 -0.93 12.22
N ASN A 246 -61.90 -1.12 13.39
CA ASN A 246 -61.34 -0.57 14.62
C ASN A 246 -60.04 -1.32 14.97
N PRO A 247 -59.02 -0.62 15.51
CA PRO A 247 -57.76 -1.24 15.88
C PRO A 247 -57.99 -2.38 16.88
N SER A 248 -57.56 -3.58 16.52
CA SER A 248 -57.46 -4.71 17.46
C SER A 248 -56.35 -4.42 18.47
N ALA A 249 -56.50 -4.85 19.72
CA ALA A 249 -55.61 -4.53 20.85
C ALA A 249 -54.19 -5.15 20.78
N VAL A 250 -53.73 -5.55 19.59
CA VAL A 250 -52.56 -6.42 19.39
C VAL A 250 -51.25 -5.64 19.29
N SER A 251 -51.25 -4.36 18.85
CA SER A 251 -50.02 -3.56 18.72
C SER A 251 -50.20 -2.08 19.14
N PRO A 252 -49.25 -1.49 19.91
CA PRO A 252 -49.29 -0.08 20.29
C PRO A 252 -49.30 0.90 19.10
N ILE A 253 -48.78 0.49 17.94
CA ILE A 253 -48.76 1.32 16.73
C ILE A 253 -50.15 1.39 16.05
N ALA A 254 -51.06 0.47 16.38
CA ALA A 254 -52.39 0.39 15.77
C ALA A 254 -53.23 1.65 15.99
N PHE A 255 -53.04 2.35 17.12
CA PHE A 255 -53.75 3.60 17.41
C PHE A 255 -53.33 4.79 16.53
N PHE A 256 -52.17 4.69 15.87
CA PHE A 256 -51.62 5.73 15.00
C PHE A 256 -51.76 5.40 13.51
N PHE A 257 -52.45 4.31 13.17
CA PHE A 257 -52.57 3.78 11.82
C PHE A 257 -54.03 3.60 11.40
N ASN A 258 -54.32 3.76 10.10
CA ASN A 258 -55.66 3.52 9.55
C ASN A 258 -55.87 2.03 9.35
N ASN A 259 -56.40 1.37 10.38
CA ASN A 259 -56.65 -0.06 10.36
C ASN A 259 -57.72 -0.43 9.32
N ARG A 260 -57.43 -1.48 8.56
CA ARG A 260 -58.31 -2.09 7.57
C ARG A 260 -58.30 -3.59 7.73
N ALA A 261 -59.28 -4.27 7.12
CA ALA A 261 -59.38 -5.72 7.14
C ALA A 261 -58.10 -6.43 6.64
N SER A 262 -57.32 -5.76 5.78
CA SER A 262 -56.04 -6.23 5.24
C SER A 262 -54.80 -5.70 5.98
N THR A 263 -54.97 -5.12 7.17
CA THR A 263 -53.86 -4.61 8.00
C THR A 263 -53.27 -5.71 8.89
N GLU A 264 -51.96 -5.90 8.79
CA GLU A 264 -51.18 -6.87 9.56
C GLU A 264 -50.07 -6.17 10.37
N TYR A 265 -49.65 -6.79 11.47
CA TYR A 265 -48.66 -6.25 12.41
C TYR A 265 -47.53 -7.25 12.65
N TYR A 266 -46.29 -6.79 12.50
CA TYR A 266 -45.11 -7.64 12.65
C TYR A 266 -43.99 -6.92 13.39
N ASN A 267 -43.07 -7.66 14.00
CA ASN A 267 -41.94 -7.09 14.74
C ASN A 267 -40.59 -7.66 14.26
N ALA A 268 -39.54 -6.87 14.48
CA ALA A 268 -38.15 -7.25 14.27
C ALA A 268 -37.32 -6.80 15.47
N LEU A 269 -36.40 -7.66 15.90
CA LEU A 269 -35.50 -7.43 17.03
C LEU A 269 -34.08 -7.80 16.62
N LYS A 270 -33.13 -6.90 16.88
CA LYS A 270 -31.70 -7.16 16.73
C LYS A 270 -30.97 -6.76 17.99
N THR A 271 -30.12 -7.64 18.50
CA THR A 271 -29.26 -7.36 19.64
C THR A 271 -27.86 -7.89 19.38
N ARG A 272 -26.84 -7.18 19.87
CA ARG A 272 -25.44 -7.58 19.78
C ARG A 272 -24.69 -7.16 21.03
N LEU A 273 -23.97 -8.10 21.63
CA LEU A 273 -23.05 -7.89 22.73
C LEU A 273 -21.61 -8.11 22.23
N GLY A 274 -20.80 -7.06 22.25
CA GLY A 274 -19.37 -7.12 22.00
C GLY A 274 -18.59 -7.16 23.31
N TYR A 275 -17.52 -7.96 23.34
CA TYR A 275 -16.57 -8.02 24.45
C TYR A 275 -15.13 -8.11 23.94
N VAL A 276 -14.28 -7.19 24.39
CA VAL A 276 -12.86 -7.11 24.06
C VAL A 276 -12.03 -7.49 25.28
N VAL A 277 -11.24 -8.56 25.18
CA VAL A 277 -10.31 -9.00 26.23
C VAL A 277 -8.92 -9.21 25.65
N GLY A 278 -8.00 -8.31 25.98
CA GLY A 278 -6.64 -8.32 25.44
C GLY A 278 -6.64 -8.14 23.93
N LYS A 279 -6.33 -9.21 23.18
CA LYS A 279 -6.36 -9.25 21.71
C LYS A 279 -7.54 -10.02 21.13
N VAL A 280 -8.40 -10.56 21.99
CA VAL A 280 -9.58 -11.33 21.60
C VAL A 280 -10.76 -10.36 21.52
N ASN A 281 -11.45 -10.38 20.38
CA ASN A 281 -12.75 -9.75 20.20
C ASN A 281 -13.81 -10.85 20.12
N LEU A 282 -14.75 -10.85 21.05
CA LEU A 282 -15.91 -11.73 21.10
C LEU A 282 -17.16 -10.91 20.75
N GLY A 283 -18.05 -11.45 19.93
CA GLY A 283 -19.35 -10.87 19.63
C GLY A 283 -20.43 -11.93 19.71
N LEU A 284 -21.52 -11.64 20.41
CA LEU A 284 -22.72 -12.46 20.42
C LEU A 284 -23.86 -11.63 19.83
N GLY A 285 -24.49 -12.12 18.77
CA GLY A 285 -25.63 -11.47 18.13
C GLY A 285 -26.88 -12.33 18.20
N TYR A 286 -28.04 -11.70 18.37
CA TYR A 286 -29.36 -12.32 18.21
C TYR A 286 -30.23 -11.42 17.35
N GLU A 287 -30.82 -11.98 16.30
CA GLU A 287 -31.71 -11.29 15.37
C GLU A 287 -32.95 -12.13 15.14
N ARG A 288 -34.13 -11.55 15.30
CA ARG A 288 -35.41 -12.20 15.06
C ARG A 288 -36.30 -11.28 14.25
N ILE A 289 -36.93 -11.80 13.22
CA ILE A 289 -37.85 -11.08 12.35
C ILE A 289 -39.09 -11.95 12.18
N ASP A 290 -40.25 -11.43 12.57
CA ASP A 290 -41.52 -12.16 12.49
C ASP A 290 -41.86 -12.51 11.02
N PRO A 291 -42.59 -13.61 10.78
CA PRO A 291 -43.02 -13.98 9.43
C PRO A 291 -43.93 -12.92 8.84
N GLY A 292 -43.67 -12.46 7.63
CA GLY A 292 -44.48 -11.41 6.99
C GLY A 292 -44.05 -9.97 7.32
N TYR A 293 -43.05 -9.75 8.19
CA TYR A 293 -42.49 -8.41 8.39
C TYR A 293 -42.02 -7.82 7.06
N GLU A 294 -42.49 -6.63 6.74
CA GLU A 294 -42.14 -5.90 5.54
C GLU A 294 -42.14 -4.38 5.82
N THR A 295 -41.30 -3.66 5.10
CA THR A 295 -41.29 -2.20 5.05
C THR A 295 -41.29 -1.77 3.59
N LEU A 296 -42.15 -0.82 3.22
CA LEU A 296 -42.16 -0.24 1.88
C LEU A 296 -40.98 0.74 1.66
N GLY A 297 -40.12 0.90 2.66
CA GLY A 297 -38.90 1.72 2.64
C GLY A 297 -37.64 0.95 2.24
N ALA A 298 -37.76 -0.30 1.78
CA ALA A 298 -36.67 -1.12 1.28
C ALA A 298 -37.12 -1.85 -0.01
N TYR A 299 -36.19 -2.17 -0.91
CA TYR A 299 -36.51 -2.94 -2.12
C TYR A 299 -36.68 -4.44 -1.86
N PHE A 300 -35.90 -4.96 -0.91
CA PHE A 300 -35.87 -6.38 -0.56
C PHE A 300 -35.75 -6.52 0.95
N PHE A 301 -36.43 -7.50 1.50
CA PHE A 301 -36.46 -7.75 2.93
C PHE A 301 -36.57 -9.25 3.20
N ASN A 302 -35.68 -9.78 4.05
CA ASN A 302 -35.77 -11.16 4.52
C ASN A 302 -36.56 -11.15 5.83
N ASN A 303 -37.58 -11.99 5.95
CA ASN A 303 -38.38 -12.13 7.16
C ASN A 303 -38.56 -13.61 7.53
N ASP A 304 -39.33 -13.87 8.58
CA ASP A 304 -39.58 -15.21 9.09
C ASP A 304 -38.30 -15.94 9.50
N PHE A 305 -37.45 -15.34 10.34
CA PHE A 305 -36.29 -16.06 10.86
C PHE A 305 -35.82 -15.56 12.22
N GLU A 306 -35.17 -16.44 12.95
CA GLU A 306 -34.33 -16.14 14.11
C GLU A 306 -32.90 -16.59 13.85
N ASN A 307 -31.92 -15.80 14.29
CA ASN A 307 -30.51 -16.03 14.04
C ASN A 307 -29.68 -15.67 15.28
N ILE A 308 -28.88 -16.62 15.75
CA ILE A 308 -27.93 -16.46 16.86
C ILE A 308 -26.53 -16.57 16.27
N THR A 309 -25.66 -15.58 16.52
CA THR A 309 -24.30 -15.53 15.96
C THR A 309 -23.25 -15.37 17.05
N LEU A 310 -22.12 -16.06 16.88
CA LEU A 310 -20.91 -15.96 17.68
C LEU A 310 -19.75 -15.57 16.76
N ASP A 311 -19.17 -14.40 17.00
CA ASP A 311 -17.98 -13.88 16.35
C ASP A 311 -16.79 -13.99 17.31
N VAL A 312 -15.68 -14.57 16.86
CA VAL A 312 -14.43 -14.65 17.61
C VAL A 312 -13.27 -14.25 16.71
N THR A 313 -12.57 -13.16 17.05
CA THR A 313 -11.35 -12.76 16.34
C THR A 313 -10.19 -12.65 17.32
N ASN A 314 -9.04 -13.22 16.97
CA ASN A 314 -7.83 -13.08 17.76
C ASN A 314 -6.57 -13.03 16.88
N THR A 315 -5.51 -12.46 17.44
CA THR A 315 -4.20 -12.33 16.82
C THR A 315 -3.12 -12.95 17.71
N PHE A 316 -2.52 -14.04 17.24
CA PHE A 316 -1.52 -14.86 17.93
C PHE A 316 -0.08 -14.58 17.46
N PHE A 317 0.90 -15.15 18.18
CA PHE A 317 2.33 -15.19 17.80
C PHE A 317 2.94 -13.84 17.41
N LYS A 318 2.72 -12.79 18.22
CA LYS A 318 3.16 -11.40 17.94
C LYS A 318 2.66 -10.88 16.58
N ASN A 319 1.39 -11.14 16.28
CA ASN A 319 0.69 -10.69 15.08
C ASN A 319 1.13 -11.41 13.80
N LYS A 320 1.61 -12.65 13.91
CA LYS A 320 1.88 -13.50 12.76
C LYS A 320 0.67 -14.31 12.31
N LEU A 321 -0.23 -14.67 13.21
CA LEU A 321 -1.44 -15.43 12.87
C LEU A 321 -2.67 -14.64 13.33
N THR A 322 -3.56 -14.33 12.40
CA THR A 322 -4.89 -13.79 12.69
C THR A 322 -5.92 -14.87 12.39
N LEU A 323 -6.77 -15.18 13.36
CA LEU A 323 -7.89 -16.10 13.19
C LEU A 323 -9.18 -15.32 13.44
N ALA A 324 -10.14 -15.45 12.54
CA ALA A 324 -11.50 -14.95 12.68
C ALA A 324 -12.48 -16.09 12.41
N LEU A 325 -13.27 -16.44 13.41
CA LEU A 325 -14.31 -17.45 13.39
C LEU A 325 -15.65 -16.75 13.54
N ASN A 326 -16.62 -17.11 12.70
CA ASN A 326 -18.02 -16.71 12.83
C ASN A 326 -18.86 -17.98 12.74
N ILE A 327 -19.75 -18.20 13.71
CA ILE A 327 -20.69 -19.31 13.74
C ILE A 327 -22.06 -18.73 13.99
N GLY A 328 -23.04 -19.09 13.18
CA GLY A 328 -24.42 -18.66 13.25
C GLY A 328 -25.35 -19.87 13.22
N TYR A 329 -26.41 -19.83 14.02
CA TYR A 329 -27.53 -20.75 13.94
C TYR A 329 -28.77 -19.94 13.57
N GLN A 330 -29.37 -20.25 12.42
CA GLN A 330 -30.59 -19.61 11.97
C GLN A 330 -31.70 -20.65 11.80
N ARG A 331 -32.90 -20.30 12.21
CA ARG A 331 -34.14 -21.05 11.98
C ARG A 331 -35.16 -20.14 11.30
N ASP A 332 -35.93 -20.65 10.35
CA ASP A 332 -37.11 -19.98 9.82
C ASP A 332 -38.41 -20.68 10.27
N ASP A 333 -39.55 -20.21 9.76
CA ASP A 333 -40.89 -20.71 10.08
C ASP A 333 -41.25 -20.57 11.57
N LEU A 334 -41.20 -19.32 12.06
CA LEU A 334 -41.42 -19.02 13.47
C LEU A 334 -42.85 -19.33 13.94
N GLU A 335 -43.82 -19.38 13.03
CA GLU A 335 -45.24 -19.67 13.31
C GLU A 335 -45.67 -21.09 12.93
N ASN A 336 -44.78 -21.92 12.38
CA ASN A 336 -45.08 -23.27 11.87
C ASN A 336 -46.18 -23.26 10.79
N LEU A 337 -46.12 -22.27 9.89
CA LEU A 337 -47.05 -22.10 8.78
C LEU A 337 -46.47 -22.57 7.44
N LYS A 338 -45.14 -22.75 7.36
CA LYS A 338 -44.49 -23.32 6.17
C LYS A 338 -44.60 -24.85 6.24
N ALA A 339 -44.90 -25.47 5.11
CA ALA A 339 -44.87 -26.93 4.98
C ALA A 339 -43.48 -27.49 5.32
N ASN A 340 -42.42 -26.77 4.92
CA ASN A 340 -41.03 -27.11 5.19
C ASN A 340 -40.32 -25.97 5.94
N ASN A 341 -39.85 -26.28 7.16
CA ASN A 341 -39.01 -25.40 7.95
C ASN A 341 -37.51 -25.71 7.76
N THR A 342 -36.69 -24.70 7.93
CA THR A 342 -35.25 -24.74 7.65
C THR A 342 -34.49 -24.31 8.90
N ASN A 343 -33.59 -25.20 9.33
CA ASN A 343 -32.63 -24.92 10.38
C ASN A 343 -31.23 -24.98 9.75
N ARG A 344 -30.45 -23.91 9.87
CA ARG A 344 -29.11 -23.81 9.29
C ARG A 344 -28.07 -23.40 10.32
N THR A 345 -26.98 -24.16 10.37
CA THR A 345 -25.75 -23.74 11.05
C THR A 345 -24.79 -23.20 10.00
N VAL A 346 -24.60 -21.88 10.01
CA VAL A 346 -23.69 -21.17 9.12
C VAL A 346 -22.39 -20.94 9.87
N GLY A 347 -21.27 -21.15 9.24
CA GLY A 347 -19.95 -21.04 9.84
C GLY A 347 -18.97 -20.48 8.82
N SER A 348 -18.06 -19.64 9.28
CA SER A 348 -16.89 -19.23 8.52
C SER A 348 -15.66 -19.15 9.39
N LEU A 349 -14.54 -19.61 8.84
CA LEU A 349 -13.22 -19.53 9.44
C LEU A 349 -12.30 -18.82 8.47
N ASN A 350 -11.63 -17.77 8.93
CA ASN A 350 -10.61 -17.04 8.19
C ASN A 350 -9.31 -17.07 8.99
N ALA A 351 -8.22 -17.47 8.34
CA ALA A 351 -6.91 -17.57 8.94
C ALA A 351 -5.87 -16.90 8.04
N THR A 352 -5.15 -15.90 8.58
CA THR A 352 -4.04 -15.25 7.88
C THR A 352 -2.74 -15.46 8.65
N LEU A 353 -1.79 -16.16 8.03
CA LEU A 353 -0.46 -16.47 8.55
C LEU A 353 0.62 -15.69 7.79
N ALA A 354 1.20 -14.69 8.44
CA ALA A 354 2.43 -14.02 8.00
C ALA A 354 3.66 -14.85 8.42
N LEU A 355 3.95 -15.92 7.66
CA LEU A 355 5.03 -16.86 7.97
C LEU A 355 6.41 -16.17 7.97
N SER A 356 6.63 -15.23 7.03
CA SER A 356 7.85 -14.40 6.97
C SER A 356 7.57 -13.02 6.35
N LYS A 357 8.59 -12.16 6.24
CA LYS A 357 8.48 -10.88 5.51
C LYS A 357 8.17 -11.05 4.00
N ARG A 358 8.33 -12.27 3.46
CA ARG A 358 8.16 -12.58 2.03
C ARG A 358 7.03 -13.56 1.74
N LEU A 359 6.46 -14.22 2.75
CA LEU A 359 5.46 -15.26 2.57
C LEU A 359 4.27 -15.00 3.48
N ASN A 360 3.11 -14.82 2.86
CA ASN A 360 1.81 -14.72 3.53
C ASN A 360 0.90 -15.82 2.99
N ILE A 361 0.21 -16.51 3.89
CA ILE A 361 -0.76 -17.55 3.57
C ILE A 361 -2.08 -17.12 4.19
N THR A 362 -3.14 -17.08 3.40
CA THR A 362 -4.51 -16.85 3.87
C THR A 362 -5.36 -18.04 3.48
N GLY A 363 -6.02 -18.65 4.45
CA GLY A 363 -7.02 -19.69 4.23
C GLY A 363 -8.38 -19.21 4.73
N ALA A 364 -9.44 -19.51 4.00
CA ALA A 364 -10.79 -19.28 4.46
C ALA A 364 -11.69 -20.47 4.13
N TYR A 365 -12.67 -20.73 4.98
CA TYR A 365 -13.72 -21.71 4.77
C TYR A 365 -15.06 -21.12 5.18
N SER A 366 -16.13 -21.39 4.44
CA SER A 366 -17.50 -21.04 4.82
C SER A 366 -18.52 -22.02 4.24
N ASN A 367 -19.65 -22.22 4.91
CA ASN A 367 -20.74 -23.12 4.49
C ASN A 367 -22.11 -22.42 4.40
N PHE A 368 -22.18 -21.28 3.69
CA PHE A 368 -23.44 -20.55 3.53
C PHE A 368 -24.47 -21.32 2.70
N SER A 369 -25.69 -21.46 3.20
CA SER A 369 -26.82 -22.04 2.45
C SER A 369 -27.83 -20.97 2.04
N THR A 370 -28.47 -21.17 0.89
CA THR A 370 -29.62 -20.38 0.42
C THR A 370 -30.77 -21.35 0.19
N PHE A 371 -31.98 -20.94 0.57
CA PHE A 371 -33.20 -21.73 0.37
C PHE A 371 -34.11 -21.01 -0.60
N THR A 372 -34.80 -21.78 -1.43
CA THR A 372 -35.93 -21.29 -2.22
C THR A 372 -37.13 -22.11 -1.81
N ASN A 373 -37.84 -21.68 -0.76
CA ASN A 373 -39.16 -22.25 -0.48
C ASN A 373 -40.12 -21.69 -1.53
N ILE A 374 -40.44 -22.51 -2.52
CA ILE A 374 -41.59 -22.26 -3.39
C ILE A 374 -42.81 -22.68 -2.57
N LYS A 375 -43.82 -21.81 -2.49
CA LYS A 375 -45.15 -22.22 -1.99
C LYS A 375 -45.90 -22.88 -3.15
N PRO A 376 -46.29 -24.16 -3.08
CA PRO A 376 -47.46 -24.62 -3.81
C PRO A 376 -48.68 -23.86 -3.24
N ASN A 377 -49.57 -23.41 -4.11
CA ASN A 377 -50.81 -22.78 -3.73
C ASN A 377 -51.74 -23.85 -3.11
N GLN A 378 -52.40 -23.57 -1.99
CA GLN A 378 -53.33 -24.52 -1.35
C GLN A 378 -54.52 -24.90 -2.27
N PHE A 379 -54.83 -24.06 -3.27
CA PHE A 379 -55.83 -24.41 -4.29
C PHE A 379 -55.29 -25.30 -5.41
N ASP A 380 -53.98 -25.42 -5.58
CA ASP A 380 -53.37 -26.38 -6.50
C ASP A 380 -53.42 -27.79 -5.88
N GLU A 381 -53.14 -27.93 -4.58
CA GLU A 381 -53.32 -29.19 -3.81
C GLU A 381 -54.78 -29.69 -3.81
N ILE A 382 -55.77 -28.79 -3.67
CA ILE A 382 -57.20 -29.19 -3.60
C ILE A 382 -57.77 -29.54 -4.98
N ASN A 383 -57.22 -28.94 -6.06
CA ASN A 383 -57.68 -29.18 -7.42
C ASN A 383 -56.84 -30.24 -8.16
N ASP A 384 -55.80 -30.80 -7.52
CA ASP A 384 -55.06 -31.91 -8.10
C ASP A 384 -55.93 -33.17 -8.11
N SER A 385 -56.01 -33.79 -9.28
CA SER A 385 -56.78 -35.01 -9.53
C SER A 385 -55.94 -36.28 -9.36
N ASP A 386 -54.63 -36.15 -9.12
CA ASP A 386 -53.70 -37.26 -8.98
C ASP A 386 -53.19 -37.42 -7.54
N ILE A 387 -53.87 -38.29 -6.79
CA ILE A 387 -53.56 -38.68 -5.41
C ILE A 387 -52.19 -39.38 -5.24
N PHE A 388 -51.44 -39.60 -6.33
CA PHE A 388 -50.09 -40.16 -6.31
C PHE A 388 -48.97 -39.12 -6.43
N ASP A 389 -49.28 -37.83 -6.66
CA ASP A 389 -48.29 -36.74 -6.75
C ASP A 389 -47.90 -36.15 -5.37
N GLU A 390 -48.58 -36.54 -4.29
CA GLU A 390 -48.30 -36.09 -2.91
C GLU A 390 -46.84 -36.32 -2.44
N GLN A 391 -46.08 -37.25 -3.08
CA GLN A 391 -44.65 -37.46 -2.78
C GLN A 391 -43.71 -36.46 -3.48
N ALA A 392 -44.21 -35.71 -4.46
CA ALA A 392 -43.46 -34.72 -5.24
C ALA A 392 -43.80 -33.27 -4.84
N GLU A 393 -44.78 -33.03 -3.98
CA GLU A 393 -45.17 -31.67 -3.58
C GLU A 393 -44.52 -31.20 -2.26
N ASP A 394 -43.94 -32.13 -1.49
CA ASP A 394 -43.30 -31.86 -0.19
C ASP A 394 -41.77 -31.68 -0.29
N LEU A 395 -41.32 -30.93 -1.31
CA LEU A 395 -39.90 -30.83 -1.66
C LEU A 395 -39.24 -29.62 -0.99
N ASP A 396 -38.61 -29.83 0.17
CA ASP A 396 -37.65 -28.88 0.74
C ASP A 396 -36.42 -28.80 -0.19
N TYR A 397 -36.33 -27.73 -0.99
CA TYR A 397 -35.19 -27.43 -1.84
C TYR A 397 -34.18 -26.55 -1.10
N ARG A 398 -33.06 -27.18 -0.70
CA ARG A 398 -31.95 -26.51 -0.02
C ARG A 398 -30.74 -26.42 -0.94
N GLN A 399 -30.26 -25.21 -1.23
CA GLN A 399 -28.97 -25.01 -1.89
C GLN A 399 -27.88 -24.76 -0.84
N LEU A 400 -27.06 -25.77 -0.57
CA LEU A 400 -25.89 -25.66 0.30
C LEU A 400 -24.68 -25.21 -0.50
N SER A 401 -24.07 -24.07 -0.16
CA SER A 401 -22.79 -23.64 -0.75
C SER A 401 -21.65 -23.72 0.27
N GLN A 402 -20.63 -24.50 -0.06
CA GLN A 402 -19.39 -24.56 0.72
C GLN A 402 -18.25 -23.98 -0.09
N THR A 403 -17.55 -23.01 0.47
CA THR A 403 -16.41 -22.36 -0.17
C THR A 403 -15.19 -22.50 0.71
N ALA A 404 -14.15 -23.15 0.19
CA ALA A 404 -12.81 -23.18 0.78
C ALA A 404 -11.84 -22.42 -0.13
N THR A 405 -11.05 -21.50 0.42
CA THR A 405 -10.05 -20.76 -0.34
C THR A 405 -8.69 -20.82 0.35
N LEU A 406 -7.64 -20.92 -0.46
CA LEU A 406 -6.25 -20.86 -0.04
C LEU A 406 -5.51 -19.90 -0.97
N THR A 407 -4.99 -18.81 -0.41
CA THR A 407 -4.16 -17.83 -1.09
C THR A 407 -2.77 -17.84 -0.49
N VAL A 408 -1.77 -18.11 -1.32
CA VAL A 408 -0.35 -18.02 -0.98
C VAL A 408 0.26 -16.86 -1.75
N ASN A 409 0.82 -15.89 -1.04
CA ASN A 409 1.49 -14.74 -1.63
C ASN A 409 2.98 -14.79 -1.27
N TYR A 410 3.83 -14.95 -2.28
CA TYR A 410 5.27 -15.08 -2.14
C TYR A 410 6.04 -14.00 -2.91
N LEU A 411 6.73 -13.14 -2.17
CA LEU A 411 7.61 -12.11 -2.70
C LEU A 411 8.97 -12.73 -3.08
N LEU A 412 9.08 -13.19 -4.33
CA LEU A 412 10.28 -13.78 -4.91
C LEU A 412 11.49 -12.82 -4.87
N SER A 413 11.27 -11.54 -5.18
CA SER A 413 12.32 -10.51 -5.20
C SER A 413 11.75 -9.15 -4.86
N ASP A 414 12.46 -8.40 -4.02
CA ASP A 414 12.13 -7.01 -3.67
C ASP A 414 13.13 -5.99 -4.24
N LYS A 415 13.90 -6.39 -5.27
CA LYS A 415 14.85 -5.48 -5.93
C LYS A 415 14.10 -4.44 -6.77
N LYS A 416 14.51 -3.16 -6.72
CA LYS A 416 13.91 -2.08 -7.53
C LYS A 416 13.99 -2.34 -9.04
N THR A 417 15.04 -3.02 -9.49
CA THR A 417 15.27 -3.40 -10.89
C THR A 417 14.25 -4.42 -11.39
N ALA A 418 13.83 -5.36 -10.54
CA ALA A 418 12.83 -6.38 -10.85
C ALA A 418 12.18 -6.90 -9.56
N ARG A 419 11.07 -6.27 -9.16
CA ARG A 419 10.25 -6.74 -8.05
C ARG A 419 9.34 -7.85 -8.56
N GLN A 420 9.42 -9.02 -7.95
CA GLN A 420 8.71 -10.21 -8.39
C GLN A 420 7.79 -10.74 -7.31
N ASN A 421 6.55 -11.00 -7.68
CA ASN A 421 5.55 -11.59 -6.80
C ASN A 421 4.93 -12.82 -7.45
N LEU A 422 4.75 -13.88 -6.68
CA LEU A 422 4.02 -15.07 -7.06
C LEU A 422 2.79 -15.17 -6.15
N VAL A 423 1.61 -15.24 -6.75
CA VAL A 423 0.35 -15.46 -6.05
C VAL A 423 -0.25 -16.77 -6.54
N THR A 424 -0.55 -17.66 -5.62
CA THR A 424 -1.29 -18.88 -5.89
C THR A 424 -2.61 -18.79 -5.16
N ASN A 425 -3.71 -18.93 -5.87
CA ASN A 425 -5.05 -18.99 -5.33
C ASN A 425 -5.65 -20.33 -5.71
N TYR A 426 -6.22 -21.02 -4.73
CA TYR A 426 -7.05 -22.18 -4.92
C TYR A 426 -8.40 -21.91 -4.24
N SER A 427 -9.50 -22.14 -4.95
CA SER A 427 -10.83 -22.11 -4.38
C SER A 427 -11.61 -23.35 -4.78
N LEU A 428 -12.20 -23.99 -3.78
CA LEU A 428 -13.17 -25.06 -3.93
C LEU A 428 -14.54 -24.46 -3.59
N ASN A 429 -15.49 -24.58 -4.50
CA ASN A 429 -16.87 -24.23 -4.24
C ASN A 429 -17.75 -25.44 -4.52
N ASP A 430 -18.37 -25.98 -3.49
CA ASP A 430 -19.38 -27.01 -3.63
C ASP A 430 -20.75 -26.38 -3.51
N VAL A 431 -21.66 -26.81 -4.36
CA VAL A 431 -23.06 -26.42 -4.37
C VAL A 431 -23.88 -27.70 -4.43
N PHE A 432 -24.70 -27.95 -3.41
CA PHE A 432 -25.59 -29.09 -3.37
C PHE A 432 -27.02 -28.59 -3.37
N ASN A 433 -27.82 -29.05 -4.31
CA ASN A 433 -29.27 -28.97 -4.21
C ASN A 433 -29.72 -30.24 -3.47
N GLU A 434 -30.24 -30.06 -2.27
CA GLU A 434 -30.77 -31.13 -1.46
C GLU A 434 -32.29 -31.05 -1.51
N GLN A 435 -32.91 -32.21 -1.68
CA GLN A 435 -34.35 -32.36 -1.81
C GLN A 435 -34.82 -33.39 -0.77
N GLY A 436 -35.56 -32.94 0.24
CA GLY A 436 -36.08 -33.83 1.30
C GLY A 436 -34.97 -34.59 2.07
N GLY A 437 -33.83 -33.96 2.33
CA GLY A 437 -32.69 -34.59 3.01
C GLY A 437 -31.78 -35.43 2.11
N ILE A 438 -32.09 -35.57 0.82
CA ILE A 438 -31.36 -36.41 -0.13
C ILE A 438 -30.73 -35.53 -1.21
N VAL A 439 -29.41 -35.67 -1.40
CA VAL A 439 -28.71 -35.11 -2.57
C VAL A 439 -28.68 -36.19 -3.64
N ARG A 440 -29.46 -36.05 -4.72
CA ARG A 440 -29.50 -37.05 -5.79
C ARG A 440 -28.33 -36.89 -6.75
N LEU A 441 -28.03 -37.95 -7.50
CA LEU A 441 -26.95 -37.96 -8.49
C LEU A 441 -27.27 -37.04 -9.69
N GLY A 442 -26.79 -35.81 -9.62
CA GLY A 442 -27.13 -34.72 -10.56
C GLY A 442 -27.30 -33.37 -9.87
N ASP A 443 -27.51 -33.38 -8.55
CA ASP A 443 -27.84 -32.17 -7.78
C ASP A 443 -26.64 -31.56 -7.06
N ALA A 444 -25.47 -32.19 -7.18
CA ALA A 444 -24.20 -31.65 -6.69
C ALA A 444 -23.42 -31.01 -7.84
N SER A 445 -22.87 -29.83 -7.58
CA SER A 445 -21.91 -29.17 -8.45
C SER A 445 -20.69 -28.76 -7.65
N THR A 446 -19.51 -29.19 -8.08
CA THR A 446 -18.24 -28.86 -7.44
C THR A 446 -17.38 -28.08 -8.41
N PHE A 447 -16.84 -26.95 -7.97
CA PHE A 447 -15.99 -26.05 -8.75
C PHE A 447 -14.63 -25.89 -8.08
N HIS A 448 -13.62 -26.56 -8.62
CA HIS A 448 -12.23 -26.32 -8.28
C HIS A 448 -11.68 -25.22 -9.19
N ASN A 449 -11.17 -24.14 -8.63
CA ASN A 449 -10.52 -23.07 -9.37
C ASN A 449 -9.10 -22.88 -8.82
N MET A 450 -8.13 -22.88 -9.72
CA MET A 450 -6.73 -22.64 -9.44
C MET A 450 -6.21 -21.51 -10.29
N ASN A 451 -5.57 -20.54 -9.68
CA ASN A 451 -4.90 -19.43 -10.35
C ASN A 451 -3.47 -19.32 -9.82
N ILE A 452 -2.49 -19.41 -10.71
CA ILE A 452 -1.10 -19.11 -10.40
C ILE A 452 -0.73 -17.88 -11.21
N ALA A 453 -0.44 -16.76 -10.55
CA ALA A 453 -0.09 -15.50 -11.17
C ALA A 453 1.29 -15.04 -10.73
N HIS A 454 2.14 -14.74 -11.70
CA HIS A 454 3.46 -14.15 -11.51
C HIS A 454 3.48 -12.73 -12.08
N THR A 455 3.91 -11.77 -11.27
CA THR A 455 4.06 -10.38 -11.69
C THR A 455 5.52 -9.96 -11.52
N ILE A 456 6.13 -9.49 -12.60
CA ILE A 456 7.44 -8.84 -12.59
C ILE A 456 7.25 -7.34 -12.86
N ASN A 457 7.63 -6.51 -11.89
CA ASN A 457 7.61 -5.06 -12.01
C ASN A 457 9.03 -4.51 -12.15
N PHE A 458 9.37 -4.03 -13.34
CA PHE A 458 10.60 -3.30 -13.63
C PHE A 458 10.36 -1.81 -13.38
N SER A 459 10.48 -1.38 -12.12
CA SER A 459 10.11 -0.02 -11.70
C SER A 459 10.93 1.07 -12.40
N GLU A 460 12.21 0.81 -12.68
CA GLU A 460 13.10 1.74 -13.40
C GLU A 460 12.74 1.89 -14.87
N ARG A 461 12.14 0.86 -15.48
CA ARG A 461 11.69 0.85 -16.89
C ARG A 461 10.21 1.19 -17.06
N ASN A 462 9.49 1.43 -15.95
CA ASN A 462 8.04 1.60 -15.92
C ASN A 462 7.27 0.49 -16.65
N LEU A 463 7.76 -0.74 -16.54
CA LEU A 463 7.24 -1.91 -17.23
C LEU A 463 6.77 -2.95 -16.20
N SER A 464 5.61 -3.53 -16.44
CA SER A 464 5.03 -4.62 -15.65
C SER A 464 4.67 -5.76 -16.60
N ILE A 465 5.11 -6.96 -16.28
CA ILE A 465 4.76 -8.18 -16.99
C ILE A 465 4.00 -9.05 -16.01
N ASN A 466 2.83 -9.52 -16.42
CA ASN A 466 1.96 -10.39 -15.66
C ASN A 466 1.76 -11.66 -16.48
N THR A 467 2.11 -12.79 -15.91
CA THR A 467 1.82 -14.09 -16.47
C THR A 467 0.93 -14.82 -15.48
N SER A 468 -0.09 -15.52 -15.97
CA SER A 468 -0.88 -16.39 -15.11
C SER A 468 -1.34 -17.62 -15.84
N ILE A 469 -1.59 -18.67 -15.09
CA ILE A 469 -2.28 -19.87 -15.55
C ILE A 469 -3.52 -20.01 -14.68
N ASN A 470 -4.67 -20.08 -15.34
CA ASN A 470 -5.94 -20.38 -14.70
C ASN A 470 -6.34 -21.82 -15.07
N GLY A 471 -6.86 -22.56 -14.10
CA GLY A 471 -7.44 -23.87 -14.29
C GLY A 471 -8.72 -23.97 -13.48
N THR A 472 -9.78 -24.44 -14.10
CA THR A 472 -11.06 -24.72 -13.46
C THR A 472 -11.46 -26.14 -13.81
N TYR A 473 -11.74 -26.95 -12.81
CA TYR A 473 -12.40 -28.24 -12.99
C TYR A 473 -13.76 -28.13 -12.32
N ASN A 474 -14.82 -28.35 -13.09
CA ASN A 474 -16.17 -28.28 -12.57
C ASN A 474 -16.95 -29.55 -12.90
N THR A 475 -17.64 -30.07 -11.90
CA THR A 475 -18.68 -31.08 -12.06
C THR A 475 -20.00 -30.34 -11.89
N ILE A 476 -20.89 -30.43 -12.87
CA ILE A 476 -22.24 -29.88 -12.79
C ILE A 476 -23.19 -31.03 -13.04
N GLY A 477 -23.79 -31.52 -11.96
CA GLY A 477 -24.58 -32.73 -11.98
C GLY A 477 -23.79 -33.96 -12.44
N ARG A 478 -24.02 -34.40 -13.68
CA ARG A 478 -23.31 -35.55 -14.28
C ARG A 478 -22.28 -35.16 -15.34
N GLU A 479 -22.19 -33.88 -15.67
CA GLU A 479 -21.22 -33.39 -16.63
C GLU A 479 -19.95 -32.92 -15.93
N GLU A 480 -18.82 -33.33 -16.47
CA GLU A 480 -17.52 -32.81 -16.07
C GLU A 480 -17.00 -31.90 -17.16
N SER A 481 -16.46 -30.76 -16.76
CA SER A 481 -15.80 -29.83 -17.65
C SER A 481 -14.48 -29.36 -17.04
N THR A 482 -13.45 -29.36 -17.85
CA THR A 482 -12.14 -28.81 -17.49
C THR A 482 -11.84 -27.62 -18.38
N THR A 483 -11.60 -26.48 -17.76
CA THR A 483 -11.12 -25.27 -18.43
C THR A 483 -9.72 -24.95 -17.96
N TRP A 484 -8.80 -24.64 -18.87
CA TRP A 484 -7.50 -24.13 -18.49
C TRP A 484 -6.98 -23.14 -19.52
N GLY A 485 -6.12 -22.23 -19.08
CA GLY A 485 -5.69 -21.16 -19.94
C GLY A 485 -4.55 -20.31 -19.41
N PRO A 486 -3.49 -20.08 -20.22
CA PRO A 486 -2.49 -19.08 -19.91
C PRO A 486 -3.02 -17.67 -20.22
N THR A 487 -2.50 -16.70 -19.48
CA THR A 487 -2.69 -15.27 -19.74
C THR A 487 -1.34 -14.57 -19.66
N LEU A 488 -1.07 -13.71 -20.64
CA LEU A 488 0.09 -12.82 -20.68
C LEU A 488 -0.41 -11.38 -20.76
N GLY A 489 0.03 -10.54 -19.83
CA GLY A 489 -0.25 -9.12 -19.80
C GLY A 489 1.03 -8.31 -19.71
N ILE A 490 1.19 -7.34 -20.62
CA ILE A 490 2.32 -6.41 -20.64
C ILE A 490 1.76 -5.00 -20.45
N GLY A 491 2.24 -4.31 -19.41
CA GLY A 491 1.88 -2.93 -19.11
C GLY A 491 3.10 -2.03 -19.10
N LYS A 492 3.08 -0.94 -19.87
CA LYS A 492 4.16 0.04 -19.89
C LYS A 492 3.62 1.46 -19.72
N ARG A 493 4.29 2.25 -18.87
CA ARG A 493 4.00 3.67 -18.71
C ARG A 493 5.02 4.52 -19.46
N TYR A 494 4.52 5.32 -20.38
CA TYR A 494 5.24 6.28 -21.22
C TYR A 494 5.02 7.71 -20.73
N LEU A 495 5.67 8.69 -21.38
CA LEU A 495 5.48 10.13 -21.16
C LEU A 495 5.52 10.53 -19.67
N GLU A 496 6.63 10.23 -18.99
CA GLU A 496 6.78 10.51 -17.54
C GLU A 496 5.66 9.88 -16.68
N LYS A 497 5.19 8.69 -17.09
CA LYS A 497 4.13 7.91 -16.45
C LYS A 497 2.70 8.45 -16.64
N THR A 498 2.50 9.43 -17.52
CA THR A 498 1.16 9.99 -17.83
C THR A 498 0.36 9.14 -18.82
N LEU A 499 1.02 8.40 -19.72
CA LEU A 499 0.39 7.46 -20.64
C LEU A 499 0.66 6.03 -20.17
N ASN A 500 -0.37 5.26 -19.87
CA ASN A 500 -0.28 3.88 -19.47
C ASN A 500 -0.95 3.00 -20.52
N THR A 501 -0.17 2.14 -21.16
CA THR A 501 -0.67 1.16 -22.14
C THR A 501 -0.52 -0.23 -21.55
N ARG A 502 -1.60 -1.00 -21.56
CA ARG A 502 -1.62 -2.41 -21.19
C ARG A 502 -2.21 -3.22 -22.33
N LEU A 503 -1.53 -4.28 -22.71
CA LEU A 503 -2.00 -5.27 -23.65
C LEU A 503 -2.02 -6.61 -22.92
N SER A 504 -3.09 -7.37 -23.05
CA SER A 504 -3.14 -8.73 -22.53
C SER A 504 -3.81 -9.67 -23.52
N ALA A 505 -3.28 -10.87 -23.61
CA ALA A 505 -3.87 -11.98 -24.34
C ALA A 505 -4.10 -13.14 -23.37
N SER A 506 -5.27 -13.74 -23.43
CA SER A 506 -5.56 -14.99 -22.74
C SER A 506 -6.15 -15.99 -23.71
N TYR A 507 -5.76 -17.24 -23.55
CA TYR A 507 -6.35 -18.37 -24.23
C TYR A 507 -6.97 -19.27 -23.18
N ASN A 508 -8.23 -19.65 -23.33
CA ASN A 508 -8.88 -20.62 -22.45
C ASN A 508 -9.42 -21.75 -23.33
N SER A 509 -9.10 -22.98 -22.96
CA SER A 509 -9.65 -24.19 -23.60
C SER A 509 -10.52 -24.90 -22.58
N THR A 510 -11.79 -25.07 -22.92
CA THR A 510 -12.80 -25.77 -22.13
C THR A 510 -13.14 -27.08 -22.84
N LYS A 511 -13.00 -28.19 -22.15
CA LYS A 511 -13.36 -29.52 -22.64
C LYS A 511 -14.37 -30.15 -21.69
N SER A 512 -15.53 -30.51 -22.23
CA SER A 512 -16.54 -31.33 -21.56
C SER A 512 -16.70 -32.66 -22.29
N ARG A 513 -17.65 -33.50 -21.85
CA ARG A 513 -17.96 -34.78 -22.49
C ARG A 513 -18.55 -34.62 -23.89
N THR A 514 -19.29 -33.54 -24.13
CA THR A 514 -20.10 -33.30 -25.33
C THR A 514 -19.58 -32.15 -26.18
N SER A 515 -18.84 -31.21 -25.59
CA SER A 515 -18.37 -30.00 -26.27
C SER A 515 -16.91 -29.67 -25.95
N SER A 516 -16.28 -28.99 -26.90
CA SER A 516 -14.95 -28.41 -26.80
C SER A 516 -15.04 -26.98 -27.29
N THR A 517 -14.62 -26.04 -26.44
CA THR A 517 -14.68 -24.62 -26.72
C THR A 517 -13.34 -23.98 -26.45
N ASN A 518 -12.84 -23.21 -27.40
CA ASN A 518 -11.61 -22.46 -27.29
C ASN A 518 -11.92 -20.97 -27.38
N ILE A 519 -11.43 -20.19 -26.42
CA ILE A 519 -11.66 -18.75 -26.34
C ILE A 519 -10.32 -18.03 -26.34
N VAL A 520 -10.11 -17.15 -27.31
CA VAL A 520 -9.03 -16.17 -27.32
C VAL A 520 -9.61 -14.82 -26.94
N ASN A 521 -9.05 -14.18 -25.92
CA ASN A 521 -9.42 -12.84 -25.49
C ASN A 521 -8.20 -11.92 -25.59
N LEU A 522 -8.33 -10.89 -26.42
CA LEU A 522 -7.33 -9.84 -26.59
C LEU A 522 -7.88 -8.56 -25.95
N ARG A 523 -7.14 -7.98 -25.02
CA ARG A 523 -7.54 -6.77 -24.32
C ARG A 523 -6.45 -5.71 -24.43
N ALA A 524 -6.86 -4.51 -24.84
CA ALA A 524 -6.02 -3.33 -24.87
C ALA A 524 -6.61 -2.26 -23.95
N THR A 525 -5.82 -1.76 -23.01
CA THR A 525 -6.20 -0.64 -22.14
C THR A 525 -5.17 0.47 -22.28
N ILE A 526 -5.61 1.64 -22.75
CA ILE A 526 -4.79 2.83 -22.90
C ILE A 526 -5.39 3.91 -21.99
N SER A 527 -4.64 4.38 -21.01
CA SER A 527 -5.07 5.47 -20.12
C SER A 527 -4.07 6.62 -20.22
N TYR A 528 -4.54 7.84 -20.45
CA TYR A 528 -3.72 9.03 -20.60
C TYR A 528 -4.19 10.15 -19.65
N ILE A 529 -3.28 10.62 -18.80
CA ILE A 529 -3.52 11.71 -17.87
C ILE A 529 -2.89 13.00 -18.41
N LEU A 530 -3.71 13.87 -18.98
CA LEU A 530 -3.30 15.18 -19.47
C LEU A 530 -3.44 16.24 -18.35
N LYS A 531 -2.37 16.98 -18.10
CA LYS A 531 -2.31 18.09 -17.12
C LYS A 531 -2.82 17.71 -15.71
N GLU A 532 -2.66 16.45 -15.31
CA GLU A 532 -3.07 15.90 -13.99
C GLU A 532 -4.58 15.96 -13.68
N LYS A 533 -5.41 16.41 -14.64
CA LYS A 533 -6.84 16.67 -14.42
C LYS A 533 -7.73 15.93 -15.40
N HIS A 534 -7.25 15.73 -16.62
CA HIS A 534 -7.98 15.08 -17.70
C HIS A 534 -7.47 13.65 -17.83
N ASN A 535 -8.31 12.67 -17.54
CA ASN A 535 -7.99 11.26 -17.66
C ASN A 535 -8.84 10.65 -18.77
N PHE A 536 -8.19 10.30 -19.87
CA PHE A 536 -8.76 9.59 -21.00
C PHE A 536 -8.44 8.11 -20.85
N SER A 537 -9.42 7.23 -21.02
CA SER A 537 -9.22 5.79 -20.95
C SER A 537 -9.95 5.11 -22.10
N LEU A 538 -9.25 4.29 -22.85
CA LEU A 538 -9.79 3.40 -23.87
C LEU A 538 -9.55 1.97 -23.43
N ASN A 539 -10.61 1.16 -23.37
CA ASN A 539 -10.55 -0.27 -23.09
C ASN A 539 -11.21 -1.01 -24.25
N ALA A 540 -10.44 -1.75 -25.03
CA ALA A 540 -10.94 -2.57 -26.13
C ALA A 540 -10.73 -4.05 -25.78
N ILE A 541 -11.76 -4.84 -26.01
CA ILE A 541 -11.79 -6.29 -25.79
C ILE A 541 -12.27 -6.93 -27.08
N GLN A 542 -11.43 -7.77 -27.67
CA GLN A 542 -11.78 -8.63 -28.78
C GLN A 542 -11.82 -10.07 -28.28
N LEU A 543 -12.98 -10.72 -28.40
CA LEU A 543 -13.19 -12.10 -28.02
C LEU A 543 -13.46 -12.92 -29.29
N PHE A 544 -12.73 -14.03 -29.42
CA PHE A 544 -12.99 -15.06 -30.41
C PHE A 544 -13.31 -16.35 -29.67
N ARG A 545 -14.48 -16.93 -29.93
CA ARG A 545 -14.86 -18.24 -29.39
C ARG A 545 -15.11 -19.19 -30.55
N GLN A 546 -14.41 -20.31 -30.52
CA GLN A 546 -14.62 -21.45 -31.40
C GLN A 546 -15.20 -22.59 -30.59
N SER A 547 -16.27 -23.20 -31.07
CA SER A 547 -16.89 -24.37 -30.44
C SER A 547 -17.15 -25.43 -31.51
N ASN A 548 -17.14 -26.69 -31.12
CA ASN A 548 -17.56 -27.80 -31.99
C ASN A 548 -19.09 -27.99 -32.04
N THR A 549 -19.84 -27.38 -31.11
CA THR A 549 -21.30 -27.53 -30.99
C THR A 549 -22.09 -26.25 -31.32
N THR A 550 -21.43 -25.09 -31.38
CA THR A 550 -22.07 -23.80 -31.63
C THR A 550 -21.27 -23.00 -32.65
N ASP A 551 -21.93 -22.09 -33.36
CA ASP A 551 -21.26 -21.20 -34.31
C ASP A 551 -20.12 -20.39 -33.67
N ASN A 552 -19.12 -20.11 -34.52
CA ASN A 552 -17.98 -19.29 -34.14
C ASN A 552 -18.43 -17.86 -33.83
N LEU A 553 -18.03 -17.36 -32.66
CA LEU A 553 -18.38 -16.04 -32.18
C LEU A 553 -17.16 -15.11 -32.24
N SER A 554 -17.39 -13.90 -32.72
CA SER A 554 -16.46 -12.78 -32.70
C SER A 554 -17.15 -11.56 -32.10
N GLU A 555 -16.63 -11.07 -30.98
CA GLU A 555 -17.19 -9.93 -30.27
C GLU A 555 -16.14 -8.85 -30.02
N LEU A 556 -16.49 -7.62 -30.35
CA LEU A 556 -15.72 -6.43 -30.03
C LEU A 556 -16.50 -5.58 -29.04
N THR A 557 -15.91 -5.31 -27.89
CA THR A 557 -16.38 -4.27 -26.97
C THR A 557 -15.31 -3.21 -26.81
N ALA A 558 -15.63 -1.96 -27.13
CA ALA A 558 -14.74 -0.83 -26.94
C ALA A 558 -15.39 0.22 -26.04
N THR A 559 -14.75 0.52 -24.92
CA THR A 559 -15.19 1.53 -23.97
C THR A 559 -14.21 2.69 -23.97
N PHE A 560 -14.68 3.87 -24.37
CA PHE A 560 -13.95 5.12 -24.22
C PHE A 560 -14.50 5.89 -23.03
N SER A 561 -13.65 6.43 -22.19
CA SER A 561 -14.03 7.18 -21.00
C SER A 561 -13.16 8.42 -20.85
N TYR A 562 -13.79 9.56 -20.61
CA TYR A 562 -13.16 10.83 -20.30
C TYR A 562 -13.58 11.27 -18.91
N ASN A 563 -12.61 11.48 -18.03
CA ASN A 563 -12.80 11.95 -16.67
C ASN A 563 -12.06 13.26 -16.48
N TYR A 564 -12.74 14.32 -16.07
CA TYR A 564 -12.15 15.62 -15.77
C TYR A 564 -12.38 15.99 -14.32
N ALA A 565 -11.30 16.08 -13.54
CA ALA A 565 -11.33 16.53 -12.17
C ALA A 565 -10.80 17.98 -12.06
N PHE A 566 -11.55 18.87 -11.41
CA PHE A 566 -11.22 20.28 -11.26
C PHE A 566 -11.44 20.79 -9.84
N GLY A 567 -10.84 21.94 -9.51
CA GLY A 567 -10.91 22.55 -8.17
C GLY A 567 -10.15 21.83 -7.05
N LEU A 568 -9.50 20.70 -7.34
CA LEU A 568 -8.51 20.07 -6.47
C LEU A 568 -7.26 20.95 -6.40
N LYS A 569 -6.77 21.26 -5.18
CA LYS A 569 -5.44 21.85 -5.01
C LYS A 569 -4.46 20.87 -5.64
N LYS A 570 -3.63 21.34 -6.57
CA LYS A 570 -2.53 20.52 -7.11
C LYS A 570 -1.77 19.94 -5.91
N PRO A 571 -1.49 18.63 -5.86
CA PRO A 571 -0.45 18.17 -4.98
C PRO A 571 0.80 19.02 -5.29
N LYS A 572 1.62 19.35 -4.29
CA LYS A 572 2.91 20.00 -4.53
C LYS A 572 3.81 19.00 -5.28
N LEU A 573 3.55 18.84 -6.57
CA LEU A 573 4.35 18.09 -7.50
C LEU A 573 5.56 18.97 -7.77
N ASN A 574 6.63 18.69 -7.03
CA ASN A 574 7.96 19.05 -7.49
C ASN A 574 8.13 18.37 -8.86
N PHE A 575 7.92 19.14 -9.93
CA PHE A 575 8.46 18.81 -11.25
C PHE A 575 9.99 18.79 -11.10
N LYS A 576 10.53 17.68 -10.58
CA LYS A 576 11.94 17.39 -10.74
C LYS A 576 12.14 17.26 -12.25
N LYS A 577 12.77 18.30 -12.82
CA LYS A 577 13.49 18.27 -14.10
C LYS A 577 13.96 16.85 -14.39
N LYS A 578 13.64 16.33 -15.60
CA LYS A 578 14.22 15.13 -16.24
C LYS A 578 15.24 14.43 -15.34
N THR A 579 14.83 13.40 -14.61
CA THR A 579 15.78 12.47 -14.00
C THR A 579 16.56 11.81 -15.14
N LYS A 580 17.80 12.28 -15.36
CA LYS A 580 18.85 11.46 -15.98
C LYS A 580 18.84 10.11 -15.27
N ALA A 581 19.12 9.03 -16.04
CA ALA A 581 19.24 7.65 -15.58
C ALA A 581 19.85 7.55 -14.18
N PRO A 582 19.47 6.57 -13.34
CA PRO A 582 20.01 6.45 -12.00
C PRO A 582 21.53 6.32 -12.13
N LYS A 583 22.24 7.43 -11.90
CA LYS A 583 23.56 7.32 -11.31
C LYS A 583 23.25 6.71 -9.96
N GLU A 584 23.68 5.47 -9.77
CA GLU A 584 24.03 4.97 -8.45
C GLU A 584 24.54 6.19 -7.67
N GLU A 585 23.89 6.49 -6.55
CA GLU A 585 24.40 7.51 -5.65
C GLU A 585 25.75 6.94 -5.22
N ASN A 586 26.77 7.32 -5.97
CA ASN A 586 28.09 6.78 -5.86
C ASN A 586 28.54 7.36 -4.53
N ASP A 587 28.40 6.57 -3.47
CA ASP A 587 28.92 6.91 -2.14
C ASP A 587 30.44 7.06 -2.19
N THR A 588 31.04 6.76 -3.34
CA THR A 588 32.41 7.04 -3.66
C THR A 588 32.68 8.55 -3.74
N ILE A 589 33.75 8.93 -3.07
CA ILE A 589 34.34 10.25 -3.14
C ILE A 589 35.68 10.15 -3.85
N LYS A 590 36.02 11.19 -4.61
CA LYS A 590 37.34 11.35 -5.21
C LYS A 590 38.16 12.32 -4.36
N ILE A 591 39.28 11.83 -3.82
CA ILE A 591 40.30 12.61 -3.12
C ILE A 591 41.58 12.52 -3.94
N GLN A 592 42.11 13.68 -4.35
CA GLN A 592 43.35 13.77 -5.10
C GLN A 592 44.24 14.82 -4.45
N TYR A 593 45.48 14.44 -4.14
CA TYR A 593 46.50 15.33 -3.60
C TYR A 593 47.90 14.85 -4.01
N ARG A 594 48.66 15.71 -4.73
CA ARG A 594 49.96 15.35 -5.35
C ARG A 594 49.89 13.99 -6.09
N LYS A 595 50.71 13.00 -5.68
CA LYS A 595 50.75 11.64 -6.26
C LYS A 595 49.62 10.71 -5.79
N TYR A 596 48.89 11.07 -4.72
CA TYR A 596 47.88 10.21 -4.11
C TYR A 596 46.49 10.45 -4.71
N ARG A 597 45.89 9.37 -5.22
CA ARG A 597 44.54 9.37 -5.82
C ARG A 597 43.70 8.27 -5.18
N TYR A 598 42.60 8.65 -4.55
CA TYR A 598 41.64 7.73 -3.95
C TYR A 598 40.25 7.96 -4.53
N GLU A 599 39.62 6.88 -5.01
CA GLU A 599 38.25 6.88 -5.50
C GLU A 599 37.52 5.67 -4.91
N ASN A 600 36.82 5.89 -3.78
CA ASN A 600 36.03 4.88 -3.10
C ASN A 600 35.14 5.51 -2.02
N ILE A 601 34.35 4.70 -1.30
CA ILE A 601 33.60 5.15 -0.11
C ILE A 601 34.56 5.52 1.04
N PRO A 602 34.24 6.49 1.91
CA PRO A 602 35.10 6.93 3.02
C PRO A 602 35.67 5.79 3.88
N LYS A 603 34.84 4.79 4.21
CA LYS A 603 35.24 3.60 4.99
C LYS A 603 36.32 2.75 4.33
N ALA A 604 36.38 2.74 2.99
CA ALA A 604 37.42 2.03 2.23
C ALA A 604 38.67 2.90 1.98
N ILE A 605 38.57 4.23 2.09
CA ILE A 605 39.69 5.16 1.94
C ILE A 605 40.45 5.32 3.26
N THR A 606 39.75 5.35 4.39
CA THR A 606 40.33 5.63 5.73
C THR A 606 41.53 4.74 6.05
N PRO A 607 41.47 3.40 5.91
CA PRO A 607 42.63 2.53 6.20
C PRO A 607 43.83 2.81 5.28
N LYS A 608 43.58 3.21 4.02
CA LYS A 608 44.63 3.52 3.04
C LYS A 608 45.35 4.85 3.34
N LEU A 609 44.70 5.78 4.05
CA LEU A 609 45.30 7.03 4.49
C LEU A 609 46.12 6.83 5.78
N ILE A 610 45.61 6.02 6.71
CA ILE A 610 46.26 5.78 8.01
C ILE A 610 47.57 5.00 7.85
N ILE A 611 47.68 4.11 6.86
CA ILE A 611 48.91 3.34 6.60
C ILE A 611 50.01 4.13 5.86
N LEU A 612 49.71 5.34 5.35
CA LEU A 612 50.68 6.13 4.56
C LEU A 612 51.99 6.44 5.30
N PRO A 613 51.99 6.87 6.58
CA PRO A 613 53.23 7.13 7.31
C PRO A 613 54.13 5.90 7.45
N GLU A 614 53.55 4.71 7.55
CA GLU A 614 54.30 3.44 7.61
C GLU A 614 54.87 3.08 6.23
N LYS A 615 54.05 3.20 5.19
CA LYS A 615 54.46 2.92 3.80
C LYS A 615 55.59 3.82 3.33
N GLU A 616 55.57 5.09 3.70
CA GLU A 616 56.55 6.09 3.29
C GLU A 616 57.71 6.20 4.32
N GLY A 617 57.76 5.30 5.32
CA GLY A 617 58.95 5.07 6.15
C GLY A 617 59.13 5.99 7.36
N PHE A 618 58.18 6.87 7.66
CA PHE A 618 58.31 7.89 8.72
C PHE A 618 57.34 7.72 9.90
N ALA A 619 56.63 6.60 10.01
CA ALA A 619 55.70 6.35 11.12
C ALA A 619 56.31 6.58 12.51
N HIS A 620 57.62 6.30 12.67
CA HIS A 620 58.35 6.51 13.91
C HIS A 620 58.44 7.99 14.35
N LEU A 621 58.35 8.94 13.41
CA LEU A 621 58.35 10.39 13.66
C LEU A 621 56.99 10.93 14.14
N VAL A 622 55.93 10.14 13.97
CA VAL A 622 54.53 10.54 14.21
C VAL A 622 54.01 10.01 15.56
N THR A 623 54.83 9.27 16.31
CA THR A 623 54.44 8.49 17.50
C THR A 623 53.97 9.31 18.71
N ASP A 624 54.16 10.63 18.71
CA ASP A 624 53.65 11.49 19.77
C ASP A 624 52.12 11.69 19.64
N LYS A 625 51.36 11.23 20.64
CA LYS A 625 49.89 11.36 20.73
C LYS A 625 49.40 12.82 20.72
N LYS A 626 50.29 13.80 20.91
CA LYS A 626 49.96 15.24 20.81
C LYS A 626 50.09 15.81 19.38
N SER A 627 50.56 15.04 18.41
CA SER A 627 50.78 15.53 17.04
C SER A 627 49.47 15.91 16.33
N LYS A 628 49.54 16.95 15.48
CA LYS A 628 48.43 17.40 14.61
C LYS A 628 47.90 16.27 13.72
N LEU A 629 48.79 15.35 13.32
CA LEU A 629 48.46 14.21 12.46
C LEU A 629 47.63 13.14 13.19
N SER A 630 47.93 12.87 14.48
CA SER A 630 47.12 11.97 15.31
C SER A 630 45.67 12.46 15.45
N LYS A 631 45.47 13.78 15.68
CA LYS A 631 44.12 14.37 15.76
C LYS A 631 43.35 14.26 14.44
N LEU A 632 44.04 14.44 13.31
CA LEU A 632 43.41 14.30 11.98
C LEU A 632 43.06 12.84 11.67
N THR A 633 43.84 11.87 12.17
CA THR A 633 43.50 10.44 12.10
C THR A 633 42.19 10.13 12.84
N ASP A 634 42.02 10.64 14.06
CA ASP A 634 40.78 10.45 14.82
C ASP A 634 39.58 11.08 14.11
N GLN A 635 39.75 12.28 13.55
CA GLN A 635 38.71 12.96 12.77
C GLN A 635 38.34 12.21 11.49
N LEU A 636 39.29 11.55 10.82
CA LEU A 636 39.01 10.69 9.67
C LEU A 636 38.14 9.48 10.06
N ILE A 637 38.46 8.82 11.17
CA ILE A 637 37.69 7.68 11.69
C ILE A 637 36.27 8.11 12.11
N GLU A 638 36.14 9.26 12.76
CA GLU A 638 34.84 9.76 13.24
C GLU A 638 33.91 10.17 12.08
N THR A 639 34.48 10.72 11.01
CA THR A 639 33.70 11.25 9.88
C THR A 639 33.46 10.25 8.76
N GLN A 640 34.04 9.05 8.80
CA GLN A 640 33.90 8.03 7.76
C GLN A 640 32.45 7.50 7.60
N GLU A 641 31.60 7.65 8.63
CA GLU A 641 30.16 7.29 8.59
C GLU A 641 29.24 8.52 8.61
N LYS A 642 29.80 9.74 8.48
CA LYS A 642 29.08 11.03 8.52
C LYS A 642 29.06 11.71 7.13
N ASP A 643 28.95 13.04 7.10
CA ASP A 643 28.85 13.83 5.87
C ASP A 643 30.11 13.72 4.96
N LYS A 644 29.87 13.43 3.67
CA LYS A 644 30.93 13.18 2.67
C LYS A 644 31.79 14.40 2.35
N LYS A 645 31.24 15.62 2.42
CA LYS A 645 32.02 16.85 2.20
C LYS A 645 32.97 17.09 3.36
N VAL A 646 32.47 16.87 4.57
CA VAL A 646 33.26 16.98 5.81
C VAL A 646 34.42 15.98 5.80
N TYR A 647 34.16 14.70 5.51
CA TYR A 647 35.23 13.69 5.39
C TYR A 647 36.26 14.05 4.32
N LYS A 648 35.81 14.53 3.14
CA LYS A 648 36.72 14.91 2.05
C LYS A 648 37.65 16.05 2.45
N GLU A 649 37.13 17.04 3.17
CA GLU A 649 37.91 18.18 3.66
C GLU A 649 38.96 17.75 4.69
N ILE A 650 38.59 16.89 5.64
CA ILE A 650 39.51 16.32 6.64
C ILE A 650 40.59 15.48 5.95
N ALA A 651 40.22 14.63 4.98
CA ALA A 651 41.17 13.82 4.23
C ALA A 651 42.18 14.65 3.42
N LEU A 652 41.74 15.74 2.81
CA LEU A 652 42.64 16.68 2.15
C LEU A 652 43.56 17.40 3.15
N THR A 653 43.06 17.72 4.34
CA THR A 653 43.84 18.37 5.41
C THR A 653 44.88 17.42 6.02
N TYR A 654 44.52 16.14 6.17
CA TYR A 654 45.44 15.07 6.55
C TYR A 654 46.56 14.92 5.52
N LEU A 655 46.23 14.78 4.24
CA LEU A 655 47.21 14.69 3.15
C LEU A 655 48.10 15.93 3.04
N LYS A 656 47.56 17.13 3.27
CA LYS A 656 48.36 18.37 3.35
C LYS A 656 49.34 18.36 4.53
N SER A 657 48.89 17.90 5.69
CA SER A 657 49.72 17.85 6.90
C SER A 657 50.85 16.81 6.79
N LEU A 658 50.70 15.80 5.92
CA LEU A 658 51.80 14.86 5.60
C LEU A 658 52.94 15.52 4.79
N ASN A 659 52.71 16.64 4.10
CA ASN A 659 53.78 17.27 3.33
C ASN A 659 54.95 17.74 4.18
N GLU A 660 54.70 18.24 5.39
CA GLU A 660 55.78 18.65 6.29
C GLU A 660 56.77 17.49 6.56
N TYR A 661 56.26 16.26 6.55
CA TYR A 661 57.07 15.05 6.71
C TYR A 661 57.70 14.60 5.38
N PHE A 662 57.00 14.72 4.25
CA PHE A 662 57.57 14.41 2.94
C PHE A 662 58.71 15.35 2.57
N ASP A 663 58.52 16.65 2.77
CA ASP A 663 59.50 17.68 2.49
C ASP A 663 60.70 17.53 3.45
N PHE A 664 60.48 17.11 4.70
CA PHE A 664 61.55 16.71 5.62
C PHE A 664 62.32 15.47 5.16
N ILE A 665 61.67 14.42 4.68
CA ILE A 665 62.36 13.19 4.25
C ILE A 665 63.30 13.51 3.09
N SER A 666 62.82 14.24 2.08
CA SER A 666 63.66 14.67 0.96
C SER A 666 64.85 15.51 1.44
N PHE A 667 64.60 16.46 2.34
CA PHE A 667 65.68 17.25 2.97
C PHE A 667 66.66 16.36 3.74
N TYR A 668 66.18 15.41 4.53
CA TYR A 668 67.02 14.55 5.36
C TYR A 668 67.91 13.65 4.50
N ASP A 669 67.36 13.09 3.43
CA ASP A 669 68.10 12.22 2.50
C ASP A 669 69.22 13.01 1.79
N GLU A 670 68.92 14.22 1.34
CA GLU A 670 69.91 15.14 0.79
C GLU A 670 71.01 15.46 1.81
N LYS A 671 70.66 15.80 3.06
CA LYS A 671 71.65 16.14 4.10
C LYS A 671 72.48 14.95 4.56
N VAL A 672 71.94 13.74 4.53
CA VAL A 672 72.71 12.51 4.78
C VAL A 672 73.73 12.28 3.67
N TYR A 673 73.34 12.49 2.42
CA TYR A 673 74.26 12.35 1.29
C TYR A 673 75.36 13.43 1.31
N GLU A 674 75.01 14.68 1.59
CA GLU A 674 75.98 15.78 1.75
C GLU A 674 76.97 15.49 2.89
N ALA A 675 76.48 15.01 4.04
CA ALA A 675 77.32 14.62 5.16
C ALA A 675 78.26 13.45 4.82
N TYR A 676 77.80 12.48 4.03
CA TYR A 676 78.64 11.39 3.52
C TYR A 676 79.76 11.90 2.59
N LEU A 677 79.43 12.79 1.64
CA LEU A 677 80.42 13.38 0.75
C LEU A 677 81.44 14.23 1.51
N LYS A 678 80.98 14.99 2.51
CA LYS A 678 81.82 15.78 3.40
C LYS A 678 82.79 14.86 4.18
N LEU A 679 82.27 13.79 4.78
CA LEU A 679 83.06 12.79 5.50
C LEU A 679 84.14 12.16 4.62
N ILE A 680 83.84 11.81 3.36
CA ILE A 680 84.84 11.30 2.41
C ILE A 680 85.92 12.35 2.14
N LYS A 681 85.54 13.61 1.93
CA LYS A 681 86.48 14.68 1.64
C LYS A 681 87.44 14.89 2.80
N GLU A 682 86.92 15.00 4.03
CA GLU A 682 87.72 15.18 5.23
C GLU A 682 88.61 13.95 5.50
N ALA A 683 88.08 12.73 5.35
CA ALA A 683 88.88 11.51 5.47
C ALA A 683 90.02 11.46 4.44
N ARG A 684 89.80 11.86 3.17
CA ARG A 684 90.89 11.93 2.18
C ARG A 684 91.96 12.95 2.56
N GLU A 685 91.55 14.08 3.10
CA GLU A 685 92.48 15.14 3.53
C GLU A 685 93.32 14.68 4.74
N ILE A 686 92.70 14.07 5.74
CA ILE A 686 93.38 13.51 6.90
C ILE A 686 94.33 12.37 6.49
N ASP A 687 93.92 11.46 5.60
CA ASP A 687 94.78 10.38 5.10
C ASP A 687 96.03 10.94 4.39
N ARG A 688 95.86 12.01 3.61
CA ARG A 688 96.96 12.71 2.96
C ARG A 688 97.88 13.37 3.98
N GLN A 689 97.34 14.08 4.98
CA GLN A 689 98.14 14.71 6.03
C GLN A 689 98.97 13.68 6.82
N ILE A 690 98.35 12.56 7.22
CA ILE A 690 99.04 11.48 7.94
C ILE A 690 100.12 10.83 7.05
N ARG A 691 99.85 10.66 5.75
CA ARG A 691 100.82 10.11 4.78
C ARG A 691 101.99 11.05 4.56
N ASP A 692 101.73 12.34 4.40
CA ASP A 692 102.75 13.36 4.19
C ASP A 692 103.64 13.46 5.46
N GLU A 693 103.04 13.46 6.66
CA GLU A 693 103.78 13.41 7.94
C GLU A 693 104.63 12.14 8.07
N TYR A 694 104.06 10.97 7.74
CA TYR A 694 104.79 9.70 7.75
C TYR A 694 105.95 9.68 6.74
N THR A 695 105.76 10.22 5.54
CA THR A 695 106.77 10.26 4.48
C THR A 695 107.92 11.20 4.83
N VAL A 696 107.61 12.40 5.36
CA VAL A 696 108.61 13.37 5.82
C VAL A 696 109.43 12.80 6.99
N LEU A 697 108.77 12.18 7.98
CA LEU A 697 109.47 11.57 9.12
C LEU A 697 110.34 10.38 8.68
N THR A 698 109.84 9.53 7.77
CA THR A 698 110.62 8.40 7.22
C THR A 698 111.83 8.90 6.43
N GLY A 699 111.67 9.97 5.65
CA GLY A 699 112.78 10.62 4.95
C GLY A 699 113.83 11.20 5.90
N LYS A 700 113.41 11.85 6.99
CA LYS A 700 114.29 12.36 8.06
C LYS A 700 115.09 11.23 8.73
N ILE A 701 114.45 10.11 9.05
CA ILE A 701 115.11 8.95 9.68
C ILE A 701 116.13 8.32 8.72
N ASN A 702 115.78 8.13 7.45
CA ASN A 702 116.67 7.52 6.46
C ASN A 702 117.87 8.39 6.06
N SER A 703 117.87 9.69 6.40
CA SER A 703 118.93 10.64 6.02
C SER A 703 119.80 11.11 7.20
N ALA A 704 119.54 10.61 8.42
CA ALA A 704 120.32 10.95 9.61
C ALA A 704 121.56 10.05 9.77
N GLU A 705 122.70 10.61 10.18
CA GLU A 705 123.94 9.86 10.44
C GLU A 705 123.88 9.01 11.73
N GLU A 706 123.00 9.34 12.67
CA GLU A 706 122.73 8.57 13.90
C GLU A 706 121.21 8.37 14.12
N GLU A 707 120.79 7.17 14.58
CA GLU A 707 119.38 6.82 14.82
C GLU A 707 118.81 7.49 16.09
N ASN A 708 117.82 8.38 15.94
CA ASN A 708 117.08 8.96 17.08
C ASN A 708 115.92 8.04 17.52
N THR A 709 116.00 7.52 18.74
CA THR A 709 115.02 6.59 19.32
C THR A 709 113.60 7.19 19.39
N GLU A 710 113.48 8.49 19.67
CA GLU A 710 112.19 9.19 19.75
C GLU A 710 111.51 9.32 18.36
N ASP A 711 112.29 9.60 17.32
CA ASP A 711 111.79 9.66 15.95
C ASP A 711 111.35 8.27 15.44
N ILE A 712 112.05 7.19 15.84
CA ILE A 712 111.69 5.80 15.51
C ILE A 712 110.37 5.38 16.20
N GLU A 713 110.20 5.70 17.49
CA GLU A 713 108.94 5.45 18.18
C GLU A 713 107.78 6.23 17.56
N ARG A 714 108.01 7.51 17.25
CA ARG A 714 107.01 8.35 16.57
C ARG A 714 106.68 7.82 15.17
N GLN A 715 107.65 7.28 14.43
CA GLN A 715 107.42 6.64 13.14
C GLN A 715 106.55 5.39 13.27
N LYS A 716 106.80 4.51 14.26
CA LYS A 716 105.95 3.33 14.51
C LYS A 716 104.50 3.72 14.83
N ILE A 717 104.30 4.77 15.63
CA ILE A 717 102.97 5.30 15.94
C ILE A 717 102.29 5.87 14.68
N LEU A 718 103.01 6.67 13.89
CA LEU A 718 102.50 7.24 12.64
C LEU A 718 102.23 6.18 11.58
N GLU A 719 103.04 5.13 11.49
CA GLU A 719 102.81 3.99 10.58
C GLU A 719 101.52 3.26 10.95
N LYS A 720 101.33 2.97 12.24
CA LYS A 720 100.10 2.34 12.74
C LYS A 720 98.89 3.24 12.48
N ARG A 721 99.01 4.55 12.71
CA ARG A 721 97.96 5.55 12.44
C ARG A 721 97.64 5.64 10.95
N TYR A 722 98.65 5.67 10.08
CA TYR A 722 98.50 5.70 8.63
C TYR A 722 97.82 4.44 8.11
N LYS A 723 98.28 3.25 8.54
CA LYS A 723 97.67 1.97 8.17
C LYS A 723 96.21 1.87 8.62
N ALA A 724 95.92 2.28 9.86
CA ALA A 724 94.55 2.27 10.39
C ALA A 724 93.64 3.25 9.63
N HIS A 725 94.09 4.49 9.44
CA HIS A 725 93.33 5.52 8.74
C HIS A 725 93.12 5.16 7.24
N SER A 726 94.14 4.61 6.59
CA SER A 726 94.02 4.15 5.19
C SER A 726 93.07 2.96 5.05
N LYS A 727 93.02 2.05 6.04
CA LYS A 727 92.02 0.96 6.10
C LYS A 727 90.60 1.53 6.24
N LEU A 728 90.40 2.54 7.09
CA LEU A 728 89.13 3.23 7.26
C LEU A 728 88.70 3.98 6.00
N LEU A 729 89.61 4.72 5.37
CA LEU A 729 89.30 5.40 4.11
C LEU A 729 88.92 4.40 3.01
N LYS A 730 89.61 3.25 2.94
CA LYS A 730 89.25 2.17 2.00
C LYS A 730 87.87 1.58 2.30
N SER A 731 87.47 1.40 3.57
CA SER A 731 86.12 0.90 3.89
C SER A 731 85.05 1.93 3.55
N LEU A 732 85.26 3.21 3.86
CA LEU A 732 84.34 4.30 3.52
C LEU A 732 84.13 4.43 1.99
N LEU A 733 85.21 4.29 1.22
CA LEU A 733 85.16 4.33 -0.25
C LEU A 733 84.51 3.10 -0.88
N LYS A 734 84.52 1.93 -0.21
CA LYS A 734 83.84 0.71 -0.70
C LYS A 734 82.32 0.86 -0.75
N TRP A 735 81.73 1.68 0.12
CA TRP A 735 80.28 1.84 0.17
C TRP A 735 79.75 2.54 -1.08
N ASN A 736 80.52 3.46 -1.67
CA ASN A 736 80.21 4.15 -2.93
C ASN A 736 78.74 4.58 -3.05
N LEU A 737 78.21 5.17 -1.97
CA LEU A 737 76.78 5.48 -1.86
C LEU A 737 76.40 6.53 -2.91
N LYS A 738 75.28 6.32 -3.58
CA LYS A 738 74.61 7.28 -4.44
C LYS A 738 73.38 7.84 -3.74
N PRO A 739 72.80 8.96 -4.23
CA PRO A 739 71.55 9.50 -3.67
C PRO A 739 70.45 8.44 -3.59
N GLU A 740 70.33 7.55 -4.59
CA GLU A 740 69.31 6.50 -4.61
C GLU A 740 69.50 5.47 -3.49
N ASP A 741 70.74 5.24 -3.05
CA ASP A 741 71.09 4.33 -1.95
C ASP A 741 70.76 4.95 -0.57
N ILE A 742 70.61 6.29 -0.50
CA ILE A 742 70.11 6.97 0.69
C ILE A 742 68.58 6.99 0.70
N GLU A 743 67.94 7.18 -0.47
CA GLU A 743 66.48 7.13 -0.62
C GLU A 743 65.92 5.72 -0.33
N ASN A 744 66.61 4.67 -0.79
CA ASN A 744 66.23 3.27 -0.59
C ASN A 744 67.33 2.47 0.15
N PRO A 745 67.51 2.71 1.46
CA PRO A 745 68.70 2.25 2.17
C PRO A 745 68.71 0.75 2.50
N ASN A 746 69.92 0.19 2.52
CA ASN A 746 70.24 -1.12 3.13
C ASN A 746 70.01 -1.09 4.65
N ASP A 747 70.13 -2.24 5.33
CA ASP A 747 69.76 -2.34 6.75
C ASP A 747 70.57 -1.41 7.67
N ASP A 748 71.84 -1.12 7.36
CA ASP A 748 72.71 -0.24 8.16
C ASP A 748 72.33 1.24 8.03
N ILE A 749 72.23 1.77 6.80
CA ILE A 749 71.79 3.16 6.58
C ILE A 749 70.34 3.35 7.01
N ARG A 750 69.49 2.32 6.84
CA ARG A 750 68.09 2.36 7.28
C ARG A 750 68.00 2.50 8.79
N SER A 751 68.80 1.73 9.53
CA SER A 751 68.86 1.78 10.99
C SER A 751 69.40 3.13 11.47
N PHE A 752 70.45 3.64 10.84
CA PHE A 752 71.00 4.97 11.09
C PHE A 752 69.96 6.08 10.90
N LYS A 753 69.31 6.11 9.73
CA LYS A 753 68.26 7.10 9.41
C LYS A 753 67.13 7.03 10.43
N LYS A 754 66.64 5.83 10.76
CA LYS A 754 65.56 5.65 11.74
C LYS A 754 65.96 6.11 13.15
N GLN A 755 67.19 5.84 13.58
CA GLN A 755 67.68 6.20 14.91
C GLN A 755 67.82 7.72 15.09
N HIS A 756 68.21 8.44 14.04
CA HIS A 756 68.52 9.87 14.15
C HIS A 756 67.46 10.80 13.55
N ALA A 757 66.50 10.29 12.77
CA ALA A 757 65.47 11.09 12.11
C ALA A 757 64.68 11.99 13.08
N SER A 758 64.32 11.52 14.28
CA SER A 758 63.58 12.36 15.25
C SER A 758 64.37 13.59 15.68
N LYS A 759 65.69 13.47 15.90
CA LYS A 759 66.51 14.60 16.31
C LYS A 759 66.77 15.55 15.15
N VAL A 760 66.98 15.03 13.95
CA VAL A 760 67.15 15.85 12.75
C VAL A 760 65.85 16.55 12.36
N PHE A 761 64.70 15.92 12.58
CA PHE A 761 63.39 16.53 12.41
C PHE A 761 63.16 17.70 13.38
N GLU A 762 63.56 17.54 14.64
CA GLU A 762 63.53 18.65 15.62
C GLU A 762 64.41 19.82 15.17
N MET A 763 65.62 19.55 14.67
CA MET A 763 66.52 20.58 14.13
C MET A 763 65.93 21.27 12.87
N TYR A 764 65.29 20.50 11.99
CA TYR A 764 64.59 20.99 10.81
C TYR A 764 63.42 21.91 11.18
N GLN A 765 62.57 21.50 12.14
CA GLN A 765 61.44 22.31 12.61
C GLN A 765 61.89 23.59 13.31
N ASN A 766 63.00 23.55 14.06
CA ASN A 766 63.59 24.71 14.72
C ASN A 766 64.43 25.59 13.80
N GLN A 767 64.44 25.33 12.48
CA GLN A 767 65.20 26.09 11.48
C GLN A 767 66.71 26.19 11.81
N ALA A 768 67.29 25.13 12.38
CA ALA A 768 68.73 25.06 12.59
C ALA A 768 69.47 25.18 11.24
N SER A 769 70.67 25.78 11.26
CA SER A 769 71.44 25.95 10.03
C SER A 769 71.78 24.59 9.40
N GLU A 770 71.73 24.50 8.06
CA GLU A 770 72.07 23.26 7.34
C GLU A 770 73.46 22.74 7.71
N LYS A 771 74.42 23.64 7.95
CA LYS A 771 75.76 23.31 8.42
C LYS A 771 75.72 22.53 9.74
N THR A 772 74.93 22.96 10.71
CA THR A 772 74.78 22.29 12.01
C THR A 772 74.13 20.91 11.85
N ILE A 773 73.18 20.77 10.94
CA ILE A 773 72.51 19.50 10.64
C ILE A 773 73.49 18.52 9.99
N ILE A 774 74.25 18.97 9.00
CA ILE A 774 75.28 18.17 8.31
C ILE A 774 76.36 17.74 9.30
N GLU A 775 76.87 18.63 10.16
CA GLU A 775 77.85 18.29 11.19
C GLU A 775 77.33 17.23 12.17
N TYR A 776 76.08 17.36 12.61
CA TYR A 776 75.45 16.34 13.46
C TYR A 776 75.36 14.98 12.77
N ILE A 777 74.93 14.95 11.50
CA ILE A 777 74.80 13.72 10.72
C ILE A 777 76.17 13.11 10.44
N GLU A 778 77.16 13.92 10.06
CA GLU A 778 78.53 13.51 9.75
C GLU A 778 79.21 12.83 10.93
N ILE A 779 79.12 13.41 12.14
CA ILE A 779 79.69 12.80 13.36
C ILE A 779 79.09 11.41 13.59
N ARG A 780 77.77 11.28 13.44
CA ARG A 780 77.08 9.98 13.65
C ARG A 780 77.34 8.99 12.52
N LEU A 781 77.49 9.47 11.29
CA LEU A 781 77.93 8.64 10.17
C LEU A 781 79.35 8.12 10.43
N ALA A 782 80.26 8.98 10.90
CA ALA A 782 81.61 8.57 11.30
C ALA A 782 81.55 7.48 12.39
N ASP A 783 80.72 7.64 13.43
CA ASP A 783 80.52 6.62 14.46
C ASP A 783 80.04 5.27 13.88
N LEU A 784 79.12 5.30 12.90
CA LEU A 784 78.64 4.10 12.19
C LEU A 784 79.77 3.41 11.43
N PHE A 785 80.56 4.17 10.66
CA PHE A 785 81.67 3.61 9.88
C PHE A 785 82.81 3.05 10.75
N HIS A 786 83.02 3.59 11.95
CA HIS A 786 83.98 3.04 12.90
C HIS A 786 83.53 1.69 13.46
N LYS A 787 82.23 1.52 13.78
CA LYS A 787 81.70 0.25 14.30
C LYS A 787 81.75 -0.90 13.29
N VAL A 788 81.53 -0.61 12.00
CA VAL A 788 81.61 -1.60 10.91
C VAL A 788 83.05 -2.08 10.62
N LEU A 789 84.07 -1.46 11.22
CA LEU A 789 85.47 -1.89 11.11
C LEU A 789 85.91 -2.87 12.22
N ASP A 790 85.16 -2.95 13.32
CA ASP A 790 85.40 -3.84 14.47
C ASP A 790 84.66 -5.19 14.37
N GLU A 791 83.68 -5.28 13.46
CA GLU A 791 83.04 -6.53 12.98
C GLU A 791 83.77 -7.10 11.76
#